data_AF-A0A9X0LBG9-F1
#
_entry.id   AF-A0A9X0LBG9-F1
#
_cell.length_a   1.000
_cell.length_b   1.000
_cell.length_c   1.000
_cell.angle_alpha   90.00
_cell.angle_beta   90.00
_cell.angle_gamma   90.00
#
_symmetry.space_group_name_H-M   'P 1'
#
loop_
_entity.id
_entity.type
_entity.pdbx_description
1 polymer ?
#
loop_
_entity_poly.entity_id
_entity_poly.type
_entity_poly.pdbx_seq_one_letter_code
_entity_poly.pdbx_strand_id
1 'polypeptide(L)'
;MMFRVLGPLEVLIDSRPIRLGGIKQRATLGFLLLKANQVVPTSQLLSALWPDKDPPASARKVLQNAVWSLRAALSVTKGTDMLRLSTQAPGYILQVDPAYVDLFRFHQLAERGRDEKAQPDRAAAILREALATWRGTALSDLVENGISWPELAAVENARLDTQQDWFDAELACGRHQSVLGELKAMVEAHPLRERACGQLMLALYRCGRHADALAVYSGLRTSLVEDLGLEPGPALQKLQHAILTHDPSLTLDPATVPAPARDVAVMRPPRPIPPIPAPRAPSDPRRAHLTLAMVRVRTCADATDPVRVDYELAAATRMVRSGIEELGGTVATSIGSATLALFGRPPTRGGDEERAVRAALTLRDCFADGMGRGLVMQVAVATGETLVLTEPNSRLTVSGALVDRCHQMLSAVPEGTVWVCPRTRELIGDGFDALPAAEGAWEIRGVGGHDPERDSDLALIHGLLERALRRNTPHLVTVLGDSDDLLDRLTGLVNGPRVLDGRTASDDPLRAAAELVTELCAVAPEDTPEVIRDRLRTILGADGPAESVVSALLPLLCPEHSTQPGTLAAWQLLLEQAARAQPLVVLLRDLHLAGDDLLDAVEELADLNAPLPLVVVAAARSALLKRRPSWGGGKPHAACITLDPPQSGTINRLRHLMASASIGGRCDGELPDQRRRSAPLTPPWDLGRPEPRLAALDVPPLTHGIRLSTPDSADTLCRAVFEDVADDTLALASTVRLDGPCPPPR
;
A
#
# COMPACT_ATOMS: atom_id res chain seq x y z
N MET A 1 49.95 -0.54 1.88
CA MET A 1 48.91 -1.16 1.02
C MET A 1 47.62 -1.22 1.83
N MET A 2 46.44 -1.02 1.23
CA MET A 2 45.16 -1.01 1.95
C MET A 2 44.11 -1.77 1.13
N PHE A 3 43.38 -2.67 1.78
CA PHE A 3 42.28 -3.45 1.23
C PHE A 3 40.96 -2.88 1.73
N ARG A 4 40.05 -2.67 0.78
CA ARG A 4 38.81 -1.96 1.00
C ARG A 4 37.66 -2.85 0.55
N VAL A 5 36.97 -3.48 1.49
CA VAL A 5 35.88 -4.46 1.24
C VAL A 5 34.51 -3.96 1.70
N LEU A 6 34.45 -2.89 2.51
CA LEU A 6 33.20 -2.27 2.97
C LEU A 6 32.64 -1.30 1.92
N GLY A 7 32.24 -1.84 0.78
CA GLY A 7 31.96 -1.14 -0.48
C GLY A 7 32.52 -1.94 -1.66
N PRO A 8 32.71 -1.34 -2.84
CA PRO A 8 33.36 -2.03 -3.94
C PRO A 8 34.80 -2.43 -3.55
N LEU A 9 35.22 -3.62 -3.99
CA LEU A 9 36.55 -4.18 -3.73
C LEU A 9 37.62 -3.28 -4.35
N GLU A 10 38.39 -2.62 -3.49
CA GLU A 10 39.51 -1.76 -3.86
C GLU A 10 40.80 -2.24 -3.19
N VAL A 11 41.90 -2.19 -3.95
CA VAL A 11 43.25 -2.44 -3.44
C VAL A 11 44.09 -1.22 -3.72
N LEU A 12 44.62 -0.60 -2.67
CA LEU A 12 45.38 0.64 -2.76
C LEU A 12 46.86 0.40 -2.39
N ILE A 13 47.78 0.88 -3.22
CA ILE A 13 49.21 1.03 -2.87
C ILE A 13 49.54 2.51 -2.93
N ASP A 14 50.12 3.06 -1.86
CA ASP A 14 50.42 4.49 -1.72
C ASP A 14 49.23 5.39 -2.10
N SER A 15 48.04 5.00 -1.63
CA SER A 15 46.75 5.66 -1.91
C SER A 15 46.30 5.63 -3.38
N ARG A 16 46.92 4.82 -4.25
CA ARG A 16 46.54 4.64 -5.66
C ARG A 16 45.87 3.27 -5.89
N PRO A 17 44.73 3.21 -6.60
CA PRO A 17 44.05 1.96 -6.89
C PRO A 17 44.80 1.09 -7.89
N ILE A 18 44.88 -0.20 -7.59
CA ILE A 18 45.41 -1.22 -8.49
C ILE A 18 44.25 -1.93 -9.17
N ARG A 19 44.36 -2.05 -10.49
CA ARG A 19 43.40 -2.84 -11.27
C ARG A 19 43.64 -4.31 -11.03
N LEU A 20 42.67 -4.95 -10.38
CA LEU A 20 42.53 -6.39 -10.38
C LEU A 20 41.89 -6.82 -11.71
N GLY A 21 42.18 -8.04 -12.16
CA GLY A 21 41.61 -8.61 -13.38
C GLY A 21 40.14 -9.00 -13.22
N GLY A 22 39.70 -10.01 -13.98
CA GLY A 22 38.29 -10.38 -14.09
C GLY A 22 37.60 -10.77 -12.77
N ILE A 23 36.27 -10.89 -12.83
CA ILE A 23 35.40 -11.10 -11.66
C ILE A 23 35.84 -12.26 -10.75
N LYS A 24 36.30 -13.38 -11.31
CA LYS A 24 36.77 -14.54 -10.51
C LYS A 24 38.05 -14.24 -9.72
N GLN A 25 38.93 -13.39 -10.24
CA GLN A 25 40.11 -12.96 -9.51
C GLN A 25 39.74 -12.05 -8.33
N ARG A 26 38.86 -11.07 -8.57
CA ARG A 26 38.33 -10.18 -7.53
C ARG A 26 37.56 -10.95 -6.46
N ALA A 27 36.70 -11.88 -6.87
CA ALA A 27 35.95 -12.74 -5.97
C ALA A 27 36.87 -13.66 -5.14
N THR A 28 37.94 -14.21 -5.74
CA THR A 28 38.93 -15.01 -4.98
C THR A 28 39.57 -14.16 -3.88
N LEU A 29 39.99 -12.92 -4.21
CA LEU A 29 40.58 -12.02 -3.21
C LEU A 29 39.56 -11.57 -2.16
N GLY A 30 38.36 -11.19 -2.57
CA GLY A 30 37.28 -10.78 -1.66
C GLY A 30 36.97 -11.86 -0.63
N PHE A 31 36.78 -13.11 -1.06
CA PHE A 31 36.50 -14.22 -0.15
C PHE A 31 37.66 -14.50 0.80
N LEU A 32 38.91 -14.46 0.30
CA LEU A 32 40.10 -14.62 1.14
C LEU A 32 40.28 -13.46 2.13
N LEU A 33 39.85 -12.24 1.81
CA LEU A 33 39.87 -11.10 2.73
C LEU A 33 38.81 -11.24 3.84
N LEU A 34 37.62 -11.75 3.53
CA LEU A 34 36.59 -12.07 4.53
C LEU A 34 37.04 -13.17 5.50
N LYS A 35 37.93 -14.06 5.05
CA LYS A 35 38.57 -15.13 5.85
C LYS A 35 40.07 -14.88 6.05
N ALA A 36 40.48 -13.61 6.10
CA ALA A 36 41.89 -13.26 6.22
C ALA A 36 42.52 -13.92 7.46
N ASN A 37 43.78 -14.32 7.32
CA ASN A 37 44.55 -15.07 8.32
C ASN A 37 44.00 -16.47 8.66
N GLN A 38 43.09 -17.02 7.85
CA GLN A 38 42.59 -18.40 7.97
C GLN A 38 42.86 -19.20 6.69
N VAL A 39 43.08 -20.51 6.83
CA VAL A 39 43.22 -21.41 5.68
C VAL A 39 41.83 -21.69 5.10
N VAL A 40 41.61 -21.28 3.85
CA VAL A 40 40.38 -21.55 3.11
C VAL A 40 40.59 -22.76 2.19
N PRO A 41 39.84 -23.87 2.38
CA PRO A 41 39.93 -25.04 1.52
C PRO A 41 39.62 -24.73 0.05
N THR A 42 40.29 -25.46 -0.85
CA THR A 42 40.05 -25.29 -2.30
C THR A 42 38.60 -25.54 -2.68
N SER A 43 37.95 -26.54 -2.07
CA SER A 43 36.52 -26.84 -2.30
C SER A 43 35.63 -25.65 -1.96
N GLN A 44 35.88 -24.99 -0.82
CA GLN A 44 35.10 -23.84 -0.39
C GLN A 44 35.29 -22.64 -1.33
N LEU A 45 36.52 -22.39 -1.80
CA LEU A 45 36.78 -21.35 -2.80
C LEU A 45 36.06 -21.64 -4.12
N LEU A 46 36.01 -22.90 -4.56
CA LEU A 46 35.26 -23.28 -5.77
C LEU A 46 33.76 -23.05 -5.57
N SER A 47 33.17 -23.50 -4.46
CA SER A 47 31.76 -23.25 -4.16
C SER A 47 31.43 -21.76 -4.07
N ALA A 48 32.30 -20.96 -3.44
CA ALA A 48 32.12 -19.51 -3.34
C ALA A 48 32.19 -18.81 -4.71
N LEU A 49 33.03 -19.30 -5.63
CA LEU A 49 33.16 -18.71 -6.95
C LEU A 49 32.06 -19.14 -7.92
N TRP A 50 31.40 -20.28 -7.69
CA TRP A 50 30.33 -20.80 -8.54
C TRP A 50 29.13 -21.25 -7.68
N PRO A 51 28.33 -20.30 -7.13
CA PRO A 51 27.25 -20.61 -6.19
C PRO A 51 26.05 -21.33 -6.82
N ASP A 52 25.70 -20.99 -8.07
CA ASP A 52 24.45 -21.45 -8.72
C ASP A 52 24.63 -22.52 -9.81
N LYS A 53 25.87 -23.00 -10.02
CA LYS A 53 26.20 -23.98 -11.06
C LYS A 53 27.30 -24.90 -10.60
N ASP A 54 27.26 -26.16 -11.05
CA ASP A 54 28.39 -27.06 -10.88
C ASP A 54 29.67 -26.43 -11.44
N PRO A 55 30.76 -26.38 -10.67
CA PRO A 55 32.00 -25.79 -11.12
C PRO A 55 32.49 -26.55 -12.36
N PRO A 56 32.82 -25.85 -13.47
CA PRO A 56 33.28 -26.52 -14.69
C PRO A 56 34.55 -27.33 -14.42
N ALA A 57 34.85 -28.32 -15.27
CA ALA A 57 36.08 -29.13 -15.12
C ALA A 57 37.36 -28.27 -15.07
N SER A 58 37.33 -27.06 -15.64
CA SER A 58 38.41 -26.07 -15.61
C SER A 58 38.46 -25.19 -14.35
N ALA A 59 37.52 -25.28 -13.41
CA ALA A 59 37.38 -24.36 -12.28
C ALA A 59 38.62 -24.30 -11.38
N ARG A 60 39.25 -25.46 -11.10
CA ARG A 60 40.52 -25.52 -10.35
C ARG A 60 41.63 -24.74 -11.06
N LYS A 61 41.72 -24.86 -12.39
CA LYS A 61 42.71 -24.14 -13.21
C LYS A 61 42.44 -22.63 -13.20
N VAL A 62 41.16 -22.23 -13.28
CA VAL A 62 40.76 -20.82 -13.17
C VAL A 62 41.13 -20.23 -11.80
N LEU A 63 40.88 -20.97 -10.71
CA LEU A 63 41.28 -20.55 -9.35
C LEU A 63 42.80 -20.44 -9.21
N GLN A 64 43.56 -21.42 -9.71
CA GLN A 64 45.03 -21.36 -9.70
C GLN A 64 45.55 -20.15 -10.49
N ASN A 65 44.98 -19.85 -11.66
CA ASN A 65 45.31 -18.67 -12.44
C ASN A 65 44.99 -17.38 -11.68
N ALA A 66 43.83 -17.31 -11.03
CA ALA A 66 43.45 -16.17 -10.18
C ALA A 66 44.45 -15.96 -9.04
N VAL A 67 44.83 -17.03 -8.32
CA VAL A 67 45.84 -16.96 -7.24
C VAL A 67 47.21 -16.55 -7.77
N TRP A 68 47.62 -17.07 -8.93
CA TRP A 68 48.88 -16.69 -9.58
C TRP A 68 48.91 -15.20 -9.94
N SER A 69 47.85 -14.69 -10.59
CA SER A 69 47.72 -13.28 -10.93
C SER A 69 47.62 -12.38 -9.70
N LEU A 70 46.96 -12.84 -8.63
CA LEU A 70 46.92 -12.12 -7.35
C LEU A 70 48.31 -12.04 -6.73
N ARG A 71 49.08 -13.14 -6.68
CA ARG A 71 50.46 -13.11 -6.18
C ARG A 71 51.32 -12.10 -6.93
N ALA A 72 51.18 -12.01 -8.24
CA ALA A 72 51.89 -11.03 -9.07
C ALA A 72 51.45 -9.59 -8.76
N ALA A 73 50.15 -9.34 -8.58
CA ALA A 73 49.65 -8.02 -8.25
C ALA A 73 50.03 -7.57 -6.82
N LEU A 74 50.12 -8.51 -5.88
CA LEU A 74 50.43 -8.22 -4.47
C LEU A 74 51.94 -8.16 -4.19
N SER A 75 52.80 -8.70 -5.07
CA SER A 75 54.27 -8.72 -4.90
C SER A 75 54.99 -7.42 -5.27
N VAL A 76 54.25 -6.42 -5.77
CA VAL A 76 54.78 -5.09 -6.15
C VAL A 76 55.42 -4.36 -4.96
N THR A 77 54.98 -4.68 -3.73
CA THR A 77 55.55 -4.18 -2.47
C THR A 77 56.76 -5.04 -2.06
N LYS A 78 57.95 -4.74 -2.59
CA LYS A 78 59.20 -5.36 -2.12
C LYS A 78 59.50 -4.86 -0.69
N GLY A 79 59.44 -5.75 0.31
CA GLY A 79 60.11 -5.53 1.60
C GLY A 79 59.26 -5.55 2.88
N THR A 80 57.99 -5.95 2.85
CA THR A 80 57.18 -6.03 4.10
C THR A 80 56.54 -7.40 4.25
N ASP A 81 56.86 -8.09 5.35
CA ASP A 81 56.31 -9.38 5.80
C ASP A 81 54.81 -9.32 6.16
N MET A 82 54.14 -8.22 5.81
CA MET A 82 52.80 -7.85 6.27
C MET A 82 51.67 -8.37 5.37
N LEU A 83 51.98 -8.94 4.21
CA LEU A 83 51.01 -9.50 3.26
C LEU A 83 51.59 -10.70 2.51
N ARG A 84 50.97 -11.88 2.68
CA ARG A 84 51.43 -13.12 2.04
C ARG A 84 50.26 -14.02 1.64
N LEU A 85 50.13 -14.29 0.34
CA LEU A 85 49.19 -15.29 -0.19
C LEU A 85 49.92 -16.63 -0.44
N SER A 86 49.85 -17.54 0.54
CA SER A 86 50.51 -18.84 0.48
C SER A 86 49.53 -19.98 0.19
N THR A 87 50.06 -21.06 -0.40
CA THR A 87 49.32 -22.32 -0.53
C THR A 87 49.60 -23.14 0.72
N GLN A 88 48.56 -23.46 1.47
CA GLN A 88 48.64 -24.25 2.70
C GLN A 88 47.51 -25.27 2.66
N ALA A 89 47.86 -26.57 2.65
CA ALA A 89 46.88 -27.63 2.53
C ALA A 89 45.79 -27.53 3.62
N PRO A 90 44.48 -27.69 3.28
CA PRO A 90 43.92 -28.13 2.00
C PRO A 90 43.57 -27.00 0.99
N GLY A 91 44.14 -25.79 1.11
CA GLY A 91 43.86 -24.70 0.17
C GLY A 91 44.83 -23.53 0.23
N TYR A 92 44.30 -22.33 0.50
CA TYR A 92 45.06 -21.07 0.46
C TYR A 92 44.80 -20.23 1.70
N ILE A 93 45.80 -19.48 2.12
CA ILE A 93 45.69 -18.50 3.20
C ILE A 93 46.22 -17.16 2.71
N LEU A 94 45.45 -16.10 2.98
CA LEU A 94 45.89 -14.73 2.82
C LEU A 94 46.27 -14.19 4.20
N GLN A 95 47.57 -14.16 4.48
CA GLN A 95 48.10 -13.52 5.67
C GLN A 95 48.18 -12.02 5.42
N VAL A 96 47.52 -11.22 6.26
CA VAL A 96 47.49 -9.76 6.16
C VAL A 96 47.37 -9.16 7.55
N ASP A 97 48.14 -8.10 7.82
CA ASP A 97 47.95 -7.33 9.05
C ASP A 97 46.52 -6.74 9.06
N PRO A 98 45.71 -7.01 10.11
CA PRO A 98 44.36 -6.47 10.24
C PRO A 98 44.24 -4.96 10.01
N ALA A 99 45.28 -4.18 10.33
CA ALA A 99 45.28 -2.73 10.14
C ALA A 99 45.16 -2.29 8.66
N TYR A 100 45.42 -3.20 7.72
CA TYR A 100 45.33 -2.92 6.28
C TYR A 100 44.03 -3.40 5.63
N VAL A 101 43.06 -3.91 6.39
CA VAL A 101 41.74 -4.24 5.86
C VAL A 101 40.70 -3.40 6.60
N ASP A 102 39.93 -2.61 5.87
CA ASP A 102 38.88 -1.75 6.44
C ASP A 102 37.87 -2.53 7.29
N LEU A 103 37.55 -3.78 6.93
CA LEU A 103 36.70 -4.68 7.71
C LEU A 103 37.21 -4.93 9.13
N PHE A 104 38.50 -5.21 9.32
CA PHE A 104 39.03 -5.44 10.67
C PHE A 104 39.10 -4.15 11.47
N ARG A 105 39.43 -3.03 10.82
CA ARG A 105 39.38 -1.71 11.46
C ARG A 105 37.96 -1.38 11.92
N PHE A 106 36.95 -1.66 11.10
CA PHE A 106 35.54 -1.52 11.48
C PHE A 106 35.21 -2.36 12.71
N HIS A 107 35.53 -3.66 12.71
CA HIS A 107 35.26 -4.52 13.86
C HIS A 107 35.97 -4.04 15.14
N GLN A 108 37.23 -3.62 15.05
CA GLN A 108 37.98 -3.09 16.17
C GLN A 108 37.36 -1.80 16.73
N LEU A 109 36.93 -0.88 15.86
CA LEU A 109 36.25 0.35 16.28
C LEU A 109 34.87 0.04 16.90
N ALA A 110 34.11 -0.88 16.29
CA ALA A 110 32.81 -1.30 16.80
C ALA A 110 32.92 -1.93 18.20
N GLU A 111 33.91 -2.78 18.43
CA GLU A 111 34.20 -3.38 19.74
C GLU A 111 34.62 -2.33 20.77
N ARG A 112 35.59 -1.46 20.42
CA ARG A 112 36.00 -0.36 21.30
C ARG A 112 34.85 0.58 21.66
N GLY A 113 33.97 0.86 20.70
CA GLY A 113 32.77 1.66 20.94
C GLY A 113 31.81 1.01 21.93
N ARG A 114 31.62 -0.31 21.85
CA ARG A 114 30.83 -1.08 22.82
C ARG A 114 31.46 -1.09 24.21
N ASP A 115 32.78 -1.20 24.31
CA ASP A 115 33.50 -1.21 25.59
C ASP A 115 33.40 0.16 26.31
N GLU A 116 33.26 1.25 25.56
CA GLU A 116 33.12 2.61 26.09
C GLU A 116 31.67 2.97 26.47
N LYS A 117 30.75 2.01 26.64
CA LYS A 117 29.32 2.26 26.96
C LYS A 117 29.11 3.10 28.23
N ALA A 118 30.04 3.08 29.18
CA ALA A 118 30.01 3.93 30.38
C ALA A 118 30.27 5.42 30.09
N GLN A 119 30.86 5.73 28.92
CA GLN A 119 31.15 7.08 28.44
C GLN A 119 30.43 7.29 27.10
N PRO A 120 29.11 7.55 27.10
CA PRO A 120 28.28 7.48 25.91
C PRO A 120 28.73 8.45 24.80
N ASP A 121 29.31 9.61 25.14
CA ASP A 121 29.88 10.53 24.15
C ASP A 121 31.09 9.94 23.41
N ARG A 122 31.97 9.23 24.12
CA ARG A 122 33.14 8.57 23.51
C ARG A 122 32.70 7.38 22.68
N ALA A 123 31.79 6.55 23.20
CA ALA A 123 31.20 5.45 22.46
C ALA A 123 30.58 5.93 21.14
N ALA A 124 29.74 6.98 21.19
CA ALA A 124 29.10 7.54 20.00
C ALA A 124 30.11 8.06 18.97
N ALA A 125 31.20 8.70 19.40
CA ALA A 125 32.24 9.17 18.49
C ALA A 125 32.98 8.01 17.79
N ILE A 126 33.37 6.98 18.54
CA ILE A 126 34.09 5.82 18.02
C ILE A 126 33.20 5.00 17.08
N LEU A 127 31.93 4.77 17.44
CA LEU A 127 30.99 4.01 16.62
C LEU A 127 30.65 4.75 15.32
N ARG A 128 30.57 6.09 15.35
CA ARG A 128 30.44 6.91 14.15
C ARG A 128 31.67 6.78 13.24
N GLU A 129 32.88 6.75 13.80
CA GLU A 129 34.10 6.48 13.03
C GLU A 129 34.06 5.09 12.38
N ALA A 130 33.57 4.07 13.11
CA ALA A 130 33.38 2.73 12.58
C ALA A 130 32.43 2.74 11.38
N LEU A 131 31.24 3.35 11.52
CA LEU A 131 30.27 3.42 10.42
C LEU A 131 30.79 4.22 9.22
N ALA A 132 31.64 5.23 9.43
CA ALA A 132 32.24 6.02 8.36
C ALA A 132 33.25 5.24 7.49
N THR A 133 33.70 4.04 7.90
CA THR A 133 34.53 3.19 7.02
C THR A 133 33.74 2.57 5.88
N TRP A 134 32.41 2.54 5.97
CA TRP A 134 31.52 1.98 4.97
C TRP A 134 31.30 2.94 3.81
N ARG A 135 31.43 2.43 2.59
CA ARG A 135 31.25 3.18 1.33
C ARG A 135 30.04 2.70 0.52
N GLY A 136 29.24 1.80 1.07
CA GLY A 136 28.13 1.14 0.41
C GLY A 136 27.99 -0.30 0.91
N THR A 137 27.27 -1.13 0.16
CA THR A 137 27.16 -2.58 0.42
C THR A 137 28.53 -3.25 0.33
N ALA A 138 28.83 -4.16 1.25
CA ALA A 138 30.09 -4.90 1.26
C ALA A 138 30.29 -5.67 -0.05
N LEU A 139 31.47 -5.50 -0.67
CA LEU A 139 31.84 -6.06 -1.97
C LEU A 139 30.76 -5.87 -3.05
N SER A 140 30.17 -4.67 -3.14
CA SER A 140 29.04 -4.37 -4.03
C SER A 140 29.29 -4.76 -5.49
N ASP A 141 30.52 -4.59 -5.98
CA ASP A 141 30.92 -4.99 -7.34
C ASP A 141 30.81 -6.50 -7.59
N LEU A 142 30.96 -7.32 -6.54
CA LEU A 142 30.81 -8.76 -6.62
C LEU A 142 29.34 -9.15 -6.48
N VAL A 143 28.62 -8.52 -5.55
CA VAL A 143 27.18 -8.75 -5.32
C VAL A 143 26.38 -8.46 -6.58
N GLU A 144 26.65 -7.33 -7.26
CA GLU A 144 26.03 -6.98 -8.55
C GLU A 144 26.31 -8.01 -9.66
N ASN A 145 27.36 -8.82 -9.52
CA ASN A 145 27.72 -9.90 -10.46
C ASN A 145 27.23 -11.28 -9.98
N GLY A 146 26.26 -11.33 -9.07
CA GLY A 146 25.61 -12.56 -8.62
C GLY A 146 26.34 -13.32 -7.51
N ILE A 147 27.26 -12.67 -6.79
CA ILE A 147 27.93 -13.29 -5.63
C ILE A 147 27.08 -13.10 -4.36
N SER A 148 26.71 -14.19 -3.72
CA SER A 148 25.77 -14.24 -2.57
C SER A 148 26.34 -15.01 -1.38
N TRP A 149 27.53 -14.63 -0.89
CA TRP A 149 28.17 -15.36 0.21
C TRP A 149 27.50 -15.12 1.57
N PRO A 150 27.31 -16.16 2.41
CA PRO A 150 26.81 -15.99 3.78
C PRO A 150 27.64 -15.04 4.63
N GLU A 151 28.97 -14.99 4.40
CA GLU A 151 29.87 -14.05 5.06
C GLU A 151 29.50 -12.58 4.82
N LEU A 152 28.96 -12.23 3.65
CA LEU A 152 28.51 -10.87 3.37
C LEU A 152 27.31 -10.48 4.23
N ALA A 153 26.36 -11.40 4.41
CA ALA A 153 25.23 -11.18 5.31
C ALA A 153 25.69 -10.99 6.77
N ALA A 154 26.70 -11.73 7.22
CA ALA A 154 27.28 -11.54 8.56
C ALA A 154 27.93 -10.15 8.72
N VAL A 155 28.63 -9.67 7.69
CA VAL A 155 29.26 -8.35 7.68
C VAL A 155 28.21 -7.22 7.69
N GLU A 156 27.15 -7.33 6.88
CA GLU A 156 26.04 -6.37 6.90
C GLU A 156 25.27 -6.40 8.23
N ASN A 157 25.05 -7.58 8.83
CA ASN A 157 24.45 -7.67 10.16
C ASN A 157 25.31 -6.97 11.22
N ALA A 158 26.63 -7.13 11.17
CA ALA A 158 27.54 -6.42 12.08
C ALA A 158 27.47 -4.89 11.90
N ARG A 159 27.22 -4.40 10.68
CA ARG A 159 26.94 -2.97 10.43
C ARG A 159 25.69 -2.51 11.16
N LEU A 160 24.59 -3.24 10.99
CA LEU A 160 23.30 -2.92 11.59
C LEU A 160 23.40 -2.95 13.13
N ASP A 161 24.10 -3.94 13.68
CA ASP A 161 24.32 -4.04 15.14
C ASP A 161 25.15 -2.86 15.67
N THR A 162 26.20 -2.47 14.93
CA THR A 162 27.03 -1.29 15.27
C THR A 162 26.22 0.00 15.18
N GLN A 163 25.29 0.10 14.22
CA GLN A 163 24.39 1.24 14.11
C GLN A 163 23.42 1.31 15.30
N GLN A 164 22.90 0.17 15.76
CA GLN A 164 22.10 0.10 16.99
C GLN A 164 22.91 0.48 18.23
N ASP A 165 24.16 0.03 18.35
CA ASP A 165 25.04 0.46 19.44
C ASP A 165 25.28 1.97 19.41
N TRP A 166 25.44 2.56 18.21
CA TRP A 166 25.58 4.00 18.05
C TRP A 166 24.31 4.75 18.47
N PHE A 167 23.13 4.25 18.10
CA PHE A 167 21.87 4.82 18.55
C PHE A 167 21.71 4.77 20.07
N ASP A 168 22.09 3.66 20.72
CA ASP A 168 22.06 3.58 22.19
C ASP A 168 22.96 4.64 22.83
N ALA A 169 24.16 4.85 22.28
CA ALA A 169 25.10 5.85 22.79
C ALA A 169 24.55 7.29 22.59
N GLU A 170 23.99 7.61 21.42
CA GLU A 170 23.37 8.91 21.14
C GLU A 170 22.14 9.17 22.02
N LEU A 171 21.30 8.16 22.24
CA LEU A 171 20.13 8.24 23.11
C LEU A 171 20.55 8.43 24.57
N ALA A 172 21.61 7.77 25.03
CA ALA A 172 22.17 7.97 26.37
C ALA A 172 22.71 9.40 26.57
N CYS A 173 23.22 10.04 25.52
CA CYS A 173 23.64 11.44 25.54
C CYS A 173 22.51 12.47 25.42
N GLY A 174 21.23 12.05 25.36
CA GLY A 174 20.11 12.96 25.15
C GLY A 174 20.00 13.52 23.74
N ARG A 175 20.69 12.93 22.75
CA ARG A 175 20.66 13.35 21.34
C ARG A 175 19.59 12.60 20.54
N HIS A 176 18.40 12.44 21.12
CA HIS A 176 17.30 11.68 20.53
C HIS A 176 16.78 12.29 19.23
N GLN A 177 16.70 13.63 19.12
CA GLN A 177 16.19 14.29 17.92
C GLN A 177 17.11 14.09 16.69
N SER A 178 18.43 14.03 16.87
CA SER A 178 19.37 13.90 15.75
C SER A 178 19.39 12.50 15.13
N VAL A 179 19.04 11.46 15.89
CA VAL A 179 19.04 10.07 15.41
C VAL A 179 17.69 9.60 14.87
N LEU A 180 16.61 10.38 15.04
CA LEU A 180 15.25 9.98 14.63
C LEU A 180 15.14 9.62 13.14
N GLY A 181 15.76 10.39 12.26
CA GLY A 181 15.68 10.15 10.82
C GLY A 181 16.33 8.82 10.42
N GLU A 182 17.52 8.56 10.95
CA GLU A 182 18.27 7.33 10.68
C GLU A 182 17.61 6.10 11.34
N LEU A 183 17.06 6.24 12.55
CA LEU A 183 16.29 5.18 13.21
C LEU A 183 15.03 4.81 12.43
N LYS A 184 14.29 5.79 11.90
CA LYS A 184 13.11 5.53 11.06
C LYS A 184 13.48 4.76 9.81
N ALA A 185 14.51 5.21 9.09
CA ALA A 185 14.99 4.51 7.89
C ALA A 185 15.44 3.08 8.20
N MET A 186 16.08 2.84 9.36
CA MET A 186 16.47 1.50 9.77
C MET A 186 15.26 0.59 10.07
N VAL A 187 14.25 1.10 10.77
CA VAL A 187 13.03 0.34 11.11
C VAL A 187 12.20 0.06 9.86
N GLU A 188 12.09 1.02 8.93
CA GLU A 188 11.41 0.81 7.64
C GLU A 188 12.11 -0.27 6.80
N ALA A 189 13.44 -0.29 6.77
CA ALA A 189 14.21 -1.31 6.04
C ALA A 189 14.23 -2.68 6.74
N HIS A 190 14.15 -2.70 8.06
CA HIS A 190 14.26 -3.91 8.89
C HIS A 190 13.17 -3.95 9.98
N PRO A 191 11.89 -4.08 9.60
CA PRO A 191 10.76 -3.93 10.53
C PRO A 191 10.80 -4.94 11.67
N LEU A 192 11.31 -6.16 11.44
CA LEU A 192 11.38 -7.23 12.46
C LEU A 192 12.54 -7.07 13.45
N ARG A 193 13.39 -6.03 13.34
CA ARG A 193 14.47 -5.78 14.32
C ARG A 193 13.92 -5.07 15.57
N GLU A 194 13.49 -5.85 16.55
CA GLU A 194 12.88 -5.35 17.80
C GLU A 194 13.71 -4.29 18.54
N ARG A 195 15.04 -4.46 18.61
CA ARG A 195 15.91 -3.48 19.27
C ARG A 195 15.87 -2.10 18.59
N ALA A 196 15.82 -2.05 17.25
CA ALA A 196 15.73 -0.79 16.51
C ALA A 196 14.36 -0.13 16.72
N CYS A 197 13.29 -0.93 16.74
CA CYS A 197 11.96 -0.47 17.09
C CYS A 197 11.94 0.14 18.50
N GLY A 198 12.50 -0.54 19.50
CA GLY A 198 12.60 -0.03 20.87
C GLY A 198 13.40 1.27 20.99
N GLN A 199 14.50 1.40 20.23
CA GLN A 199 15.28 2.64 20.17
C GLN A 199 14.48 3.79 19.55
N LEU A 200 13.72 3.52 18.48
CA LEU A 200 12.83 4.51 17.86
C LEU A 200 11.69 4.90 18.81
N MET A 201 11.08 3.94 19.50
CA MET A 201 10.07 4.18 20.53
C MET A 201 10.60 5.11 21.62
N LEU A 202 11.79 4.83 22.15
CA LEU A 202 12.42 5.65 23.19
C LEU A 202 12.76 7.05 22.68
N ALA A 203 13.29 7.17 21.46
CA ALA A 203 13.61 8.45 20.83
C ALA A 203 12.35 9.32 20.66
N LEU A 204 11.27 8.73 20.14
CA LEU A 204 9.98 9.40 19.93
C LEU A 204 9.37 9.85 21.26
N TYR A 205 9.35 8.96 22.27
CA TYR A 205 8.91 9.30 23.63
C TYR A 205 9.66 10.50 24.20
N ARG A 206 11.00 10.49 24.15
CA ARG A 206 11.84 11.60 24.64
C ARG A 206 11.69 12.90 23.84
N CYS A 207 11.16 12.83 22.62
CA CYS A 207 10.81 14.00 21.82
C CYS A 207 9.37 14.47 22.04
N GLY A 208 8.66 13.91 23.03
CA GLY A 208 7.26 14.24 23.34
C GLY A 208 6.23 13.53 22.46
N ARG A 209 6.66 12.62 21.58
CA ARG A 209 5.83 11.93 20.58
C ARG A 209 5.45 10.53 21.06
N HIS A 210 4.75 10.48 22.19
CA HIS A 210 4.39 9.25 22.91
C HIS A 210 3.49 8.33 22.07
N ALA A 211 2.54 8.93 21.33
CA ALA A 211 1.62 8.22 20.45
C ALA A 211 2.35 7.52 19.30
N ASP A 212 3.24 8.24 18.62
CA ASP A 212 4.10 7.67 17.58
C ASP A 212 4.97 6.52 18.12
N ALA A 213 5.47 6.62 19.35
CA ALA A 213 6.22 5.53 19.97
C ALA A 213 5.36 4.27 20.15
N LEU A 214 4.12 4.41 20.61
CA LEU A 214 3.21 3.26 20.73
C LEU A 214 2.75 2.72 19.38
N ALA A 215 2.64 3.56 18.36
CA ALA A 215 2.34 3.14 16.99
C ALA A 215 3.45 2.25 16.41
N VAL A 216 4.73 2.57 16.70
CA VAL A 216 5.88 1.71 16.31
C VAL A 216 5.78 0.32 16.95
N TYR A 217 5.39 0.24 18.23
CA TYR A 217 5.17 -1.05 18.90
C TYR A 217 4.05 -1.86 18.26
N SER A 218 2.89 -1.23 18.02
CA SER A 218 1.73 -1.89 17.44
C SER A 218 2.04 -2.39 16.03
N GLY A 219 2.72 -1.60 15.20
CA GLY A 219 3.15 -2.02 13.86
C GLY A 219 4.07 -3.23 13.89
N LEU A 220 5.10 -3.21 14.75
CA LEU A 220 5.99 -4.37 14.91
C LEU A 220 5.24 -5.61 15.40
N ARG A 221 4.33 -5.46 16.37
CA ARG A 221 3.55 -6.58 16.90
C ARG A 221 2.70 -7.23 15.81
N THR A 222 2.03 -6.42 14.99
CA THR A 222 1.27 -6.92 13.84
C THR A 222 2.17 -7.74 12.92
N SER A 223 3.32 -7.20 12.51
CA SER A 223 4.27 -7.94 11.66
C SER A 223 4.78 -9.24 12.31
N LEU A 224 5.14 -9.23 13.60
CA LEU A 224 5.62 -10.44 14.28
C LEU A 224 4.54 -11.52 14.41
N VAL A 225 3.29 -11.14 14.68
CA VAL A 225 2.18 -12.07 14.82
C VAL A 225 1.75 -12.62 13.46
N GLU A 226 1.64 -11.78 12.44
CA GLU A 226 1.18 -12.18 11.11
C GLU A 226 2.25 -12.95 10.34
N ASP A 227 3.51 -12.47 10.33
CA ASP A 227 4.56 -13.06 9.52
C ASP A 227 5.21 -14.28 10.19
N LEU A 228 5.30 -14.28 11.53
CA LEU A 228 6.05 -15.29 12.29
C LEU A 228 5.23 -16.02 13.36
N GLY A 229 4.01 -15.57 13.67
CA GLY A 229 3.22 -16.14 14.77
C GLY A 229 3.83 -15.90 16.16
N LEU A 230 4.67 -14.87 16.30
CA LEU A 230 5.41 -14.54 17.53
C LEU A 230 4.88 -13.26 18.17
N GLU A 231 4.97 -13.18 19.50
CA GLU A 231 4.72 -11.93 20.24
C GLU A 231 6.03 -11.16 20.45
N PRO A 232 5.99 -9.81 20.60
CA PRO A 232 7.17 -9.00 20.87
C PRO A 232 7.90 -9.45 22.12
N GLY A 233 9.23 -9.37 22.11
CA GLY A 233 10.07 -9.77 23.23
C GLY A 233 9.84 -8.96 24.52
N PRO A 234 10.24 -9.50 25.68
CA PRO A 234 9.95 -8.92 26.99
C PRO A 234 10.57 -7.54 27.20
N ALA A 235 11.70 -7.23 26.54
CA ALA A 235 12.32 -5.91 26.62
C ALA A 235 11.43 -4.83 26.01
N LEU A 236 10.78 -5.14 24.88
CA LEU A 236 9.91 -4.21 24.18
C LEU A 236 8.55 -4.07 24.87
N GLN A 237 7.99 -5.18 25.37
CA GLN A 237 6.79 -5.15 26.22
C GLN A 237 6.98 -4.27 27.47
N LYS A 238 8.14 -4.38 28.13
CA LYS A 238 8.50 -3.52 29.27
C LYS A 238 8.60 -2.05 28.86
N LEU A 239 9.20 -1.74 27.72
CA LEU A 239 9.29 -0.38 27.22
C LEU A 239 7.91 0.20 26.90
N GLN A 240 7.03 -0.57 26.26
CA GLN A 240 5.65 -0.18 26.01
C GLN A 240 4.93 0.14 27.33
N HIS A 241 5.06 -0.73 28.33
CA HIS A 241 4.47 -0.52 29.64
C HIS A 241 5.01 0.75 30.31
N ALA A 242 6.32 0.95 30.29
CA ALA A 242 6.97 2.14 30.84
C ALA A 242 6.51 3.44 30.15
N ILE A 243 6.28 3.40 28.82
CA ILE A 243 5.75 4.54 28.07
C ILE A 243 4.30 4.84 28.49
N LEU A 244 3.47 3.81 28.64
CA LEU A 244 2.06 3.95 29.07
C LEU A 244 1.94 4.49 30.49
N THR A 245 2.88 4.18 31.38
CA THR A 245 2.87 4.65 32.77
C THR A 245 3.69 5.92 33.00
N HIS A 246 4.25 6.51 31.94
CA HIS A 246 5.18 7.65 32.00
C HIS A 246 6.30 7.44 33.03
N ASP A 247 6.92 6.25 33.01
CA ASP A 247 7.93 5.86 33.98
C ASP A 247 9.11 6.85 34.01
N PRO A 248 9.47 7.41 35.19
CA PRO A 248 10.59 8.35 35.33
C PRO A 248 11.93 7.81 34.82
N SER A 249 12.12 6.49 34.77
CA SER A 249 13.33 5.86 34.23
C SER A 249 13.54 6.10 32.72
N LEU A 250 12.49 6.50 31.99
CA LEU A 250 12.58 6.82 30.56
C LEU A 250 13.14 8.22 30.31
N THR A 251 12.99 9.13 31.27
CA THR A 251 13.55 10.47 31.25
C THR A 251 15.02 10.45 31.71
N LEU A 252 15.88 11.18 31.00
CA LEU A 252 17.25 11.39 31.43
C LEU A 252 17.26 12.41 32.56
N ASP A 253 17.86 12.07 33.69
CA ASP A 253 18.10 13.05 34.75
C ASP A 253 19.02 14.16 34.20
N PRO A 254 18.64 15.44 34.33
CA PRO A 254 19.45 16.57 33.85
C PRO A 254 20.82 16.67 34.55
N ALA A 255 21.01 15.97 35.67
CA ALA A 255 22.27 15.89 36.41
C ALA A 255 23.29 14.90 35.79
N THR A 256 22.87 14.02 34.89
CA THR A 256 23.69 12.93 34.31
C THR A 256 24.12 13.22 32.88
N VAL A 257 23.59 14.28 32.27
CA VAL A 257 24.08 14.79 30.98
C VAL A 257 25.42 15.49 31.26
N PRO A 258 26.55 15.04 30.68
CA PRO A 258 27.79 15.80 30.76
C PRO A 258 27.50 17.18 30.19
N ALA A 259 27.59 18.20 31.04
CA ALA A 259 27.47 19.57 30.58
C ALA A 259 28.43 19.74 29.40
N PRO A 260 27.99 20.24 28.23
CA PRO A 260 28.91 20.54 27.16
C PRO A 260 30.00 21.41 27.77
N ALA A 261 31.26 21.02 27.58
CA ALA A 261 32.41 21.74 28.12
C ALA A 261 32.26 23.22 27.76
N ARG A 262 31.76 23.99 28.73
CA ARG A 262 31.69 25.43 28.65
C ARG A 262 33.13 25.87 28.81
N ASP A 263 33.82 26.03 27.70
CA ASP A 263 34.88 27.02 27.62
C ASP A 263 34.23 28.34 28.02
N VAL A 264 34.37 28.68 29.31
CA VAL A 264 34.11 30.01 29.83
C VAL A 264 35.21 30.89 29.26
N ALA A 265 35.03 31.29 28.00
CA ALA A 265 35.72 32.43 27.46
C ALA A 265 35.30 33.62 28.33
N VAL A 266 36.27 34.10 29.12
CA VAL A 266 36.21 35.36 29.88
C VAL A 266 35.42 36.38 29.06
N MET A 267 34.32 36.83 29.63
CA MET A 267 33.40 37.78 29.01
C MET A 267 34.14 39.10 28.77
N ARG A 268 34.75 39.22 27.58
CA ARG A 268 35.11 40.51 27.00
C ARG A 268 33.82 41.27 26.70
N PRO A 269 33.81 42.61 26.83
CA PRO A 269 32.63 43.42 26.53
C PRO A 269 32.11 43.07 25.13
N PRO A 270 30.78 43.05 24.93
CA PRO A 270 30.18 42.56 23.70
C PRO A 270 30.76 43.31 22.51
N ARG A 271 31.41 42.57 21.60
CA ARG A 271 31.75 43.12 20.29
C ARG A 271 30.44 43.55 19.62
N PRO A 272 30.40 44.71 18.93
CA PRO A 272 29.25 45.10 18.15
C PRO A 272 28.87 43.95 17.22
N ILE A 273 27.58 43.58 17.23
CA ILE A 273 27.02 42.53 16.39
C ILE A 273 27.54 42.80 14.97
N PRO A 274 28.31 41.88 14.36
CA PRO A 274 28.71 42.06 12.97
C PRO A 274 27.41 42.22 12.16
N PRO A 275 27.35 43.18 11.22
CA PRO A 275 26.14 43.36 10.41
C PRO A 275 25.76 41.99 9.85
N ILE A 276 24.50 41.59 10.06
CA ILE A 276 23.94 40.37 9.48
C ILE A 276 24.39 40.36 8.02
N PRO A 277 25.18 39.38 7.57
CA PRO A 277 25.56 39.32 6.17
C PRO A 277 24.27 39.41 5.38
N ALA A 278 24.16 40.41 4.51
CA ALA A 278 22.95 40.66 3.74
C ALA A 278 22.48 39.31 3.21
N PRO A 279 21.19 38.95 3.40
CA PRO A 279 20.69 37.64 2.99
C PRO A 279 21.20 37.39 1.59
N ARG A 280 21.93 36.27 1.41
CA ARG A 280 22.32 35.81 0.07
C ARG A 280 21.05 35.94 -0.76
N ALA A 281 21.11 36.74 -1.83
CA ALA A 281 19.94 37.05 -2.63
C ALA A 281 19.20 35.73 -2.88
N PRO A 282 17.92 35.61 -2.46
CA PRO A 282 17.17 34.39 -2.70
C PRO A 282 17.28 34.06 -4.18
N SER A 283 17.48 32.78 -4.47
CA SER A 283 17.42 32.25 -5.83
C SER A 283 16.08 32.66 -6.45
N ASP A 284 16.13 33.72 -7.28
CA ASP A 284 15.08 34.25 -8.15
C ASP A 284 13.67 34.31 -7.51
N PRO A 285 13.32 35.34 -6.71
CA PRO A 285 11.96 35.49 -6.18
C PRO A 285 10.98 35.70 -7.34
N ARG A 286 10.20 34.68 -7.66
CA ARG A 286 9.19 34.74 -8.72
C ARG A 286 7.84 35.11 -8.12
N ARG A 287 7.27 36.22 -8.60
CA ARG A 287 5.83 36.49 -8.42
C ARG A 287 5.07 35.45 -9.21
N ALA A 288 4.22 34.69 -8.54
CA ALA A 288 3.36 33.69 -9.16
C ALA A 288 1.92 33.93 -8.72
N HIS A 289 0.98 33.79 -9.66
CA HIS A 289 -0.42 33.67 -9.34
C HIS A 289 -0.66 32.22 -8.90
N LEU A 290 -1.12 32.01 -7.67
CA LEU A 290 -1.30 30.68 -7.10
C LEU A 290 -2.62 30.59 -6.33
N THR A 291 -3.13 29.36 -6.27
CA THR A 291 -4.24 29.01 -5.39
C THR A 291 -3.70 28.25 -4.18
N LEU A 292 -3.98 28.75 -2.98
CA LEU A 292 -3.65 28.11 -1.71
C LEU A 292 -4.88 27.37 -1.20
N ALA A 293 -4.71 26.11 -0.81
CA ALA A 293 -5.71 25.37 -0.04
C ALA A 293 -5.13 25.06 1.34
N MET A 294 -5.85 25.45 2.40
CA MET A 294 -5.49 25.15 3.78
C MET A 294 -6.55 24.24 4.38
N VAL A 295 -6.16 23.03 4.74
CA VAL A 295 -7.04 21.97 5.24
C VAL A 295 -6.73 21.75 6.72
N ARG A 296 -7.75 21.83 7.59
CA ARG A 296 -7.64 21.53 9.02
C ARG A 296 -8.53 20.35 9.37
N VAL A 297 -7.99 19.37 10.07
CA VAL A 297 -8.75 18.23 10.59
C VAL A 297 -8.79 18.31 12.13
N ARG A 298 -9.91 17.98 12.74
CA ARG A 298 -10.13 17.96 14.19
C ARG A 298 -10.91 16.71 14.58
N THR A 299 -10.83 16.29 15.84
CA THR A 299 -11.69 15.24 16.38
C THR A 299 -13.01 15.82 16.90
N CYS A 300 -14.11 15.11 16.67
CA CYS A 300 -15.50 15.46 16.96
C CYS A 300 -15.90 15.19 18.42
N ALA A 301 -15.07 14.46 19.18
CA ALA A 301 -15.32 14.08 20.57
C ALA A 301 -14.17 14.51 21.48
N ASP A 302 -14.51 14.75 22.75
CA ASP A 302 -13.63 14.71 23.92
C ASP A 302 -12.98 13.32 24.01
N ALA A 303 -12.06 13.03 23.09
CA ALA A 303 -11.30 11.80 23.08
C ALA A 303 -10.34 11.85 24.26
N THR A 304 -10.66 11.09 25.31
CA THR A 304 -9.89 11.01 26.56
C THR A 304 -8.49 10.42 26.36
N ASP A 305 -8.21 9.85 25.18
CA ASP A 305 -6.94 9.24 24.80
C ASP A 305 -6.23 10.06 23.70
N PRO A 306 -5.21 10.86 24.04
CA PRO A 306 -4.45 11.66 23.08
C PRO A 306 -3.68 10.81 22.06
N VAL A 307 -3.43 9.52 22.33
CA VAL A 307 -2.74 8.62 21.39
C VAL A 307 -3.63 8.25 20.22
N ARG A 308 -4.91 7.97 20.49
CA ARG A 308 -5.90 7.69 19.46
C ARG A 308 -6.15 8.90 18.58
N VAL A 309 -6.20 10.10 19.17
CA VAL A 309 -6.33 11.37 18.44
C VAL A 309 -5.15 11.59 17.50
N ASP A 310 -3.92 11.38 17.96
CA ASP A 310 -2.73 11.58 17.11
C ASP A 310 -2.65 10.56 15.98
N TYR A 311 -3.02 9.29 16.22
CA TYR A 311 -3.09 8.26 15.18
C TYR A 311 -4.16 8.58 14.13
N GLU A 312 -5.35 8.99 14.57
CA GLU A 312 -6.46 9.40 13.70
C GLU A 312 -6.10 10.67 12.90
N LEU A 313 -5.42 11.64 13.50
CA LEU A 313 -4.94 12.85 12.82
C LEU A 313 -3.76 12.59 11.87
N ALA A 314 -2.86 11.65 12.19
CA ALA A 314 -1.75 11.26 11.32
C ALA A 314 -2.25 10.47 10.09
N ALA A 315 -3.25 9.61 10.28
CA ALA A 315 -3.95 8.94 9.19
C ALA A 315 -4.68 9.96 8.30
N ALA A 316 -5.40 10.90 8.92
CA ALA A 316 -6.06 12.00 8.21
C ALA A 316 -5.07 12.88 7.44
N THR A 317 -3.91 13.21 8.01
CA THR A 317 -2.88 14.04 7.35
C THR A 317 -2.29 13.33 6.13
N ARG A 318 -2.08 12.00 6.20
CA ARG A 318 -1.66 11.19 5.04
C ARG A 318 -2.74 11.16 3.95
N MET A 319 -4.00 11.01 4.33
CA MET A 319 -5.15 11.06 3.40
C MET A 319 -5.24 12.42 2.70
N VAL A 320 -5.17 13.51 3.46
CA VAL A 320 -5.19 14.88 2.95
C VAL A 320 -4.02 15.12 1.99
N ARG A 321 -2.80 14.68 2.34
CA ARG A 321 -1.63 14.78 1.47
C ARG A 321 -1.84 14.03 0.15
N SER A 322 -2.26 12.77 0.22
CA SER A 322 -2.48 11.93 -0.97
C SER A 322 -3.55 12.53 -1.89
N GLY A 323 -4.69 12.96 -1.33
CA GLY A 323 -5.77 13.56 -2.13
C GLY A 323 -5.38 14.89 -2.78
N ILE A 324 -4.53 15.69 -2.12
CA ILE A 324 -4.01 16.93 -2.69
C ILE A 324 -3.01 16.66 -3.82
N GLU A 325 -2.07 15.73 -3.61
CA GLU A 325 -1.04 15.38 -4.61
C GLU A 325 -1.64 14.75 -5.87
N GLU A 326 -2.69 13.93 -5.72
CA GLU A 326 -3.40 13.31 -6.85
C GLU A 326 -4.15 14.31 -7.73
N LEU A 327 -4.66 15.40 -7.15
CA LEU A 327 -5.37 16.47 -7.89
C LEU A 327 -4.41 17.55 -8.40
N GLY A 328 -3.10 17.24 -8.47
CA GLY A 328 -2.08 18.12 -9.01
C GLY A 328 -1.67 19.26 -8.07
N GLY A 329 -2.03 19.19 -6.79
CA GLY A 329 -1.59 20.09 -5.75
C GLY A 329 -0.23 19.67 -5.19
N THR A 330 0.57 20.63 -4.71
CA THR A 330 1.82 20.35 -3.98
C THR A 330 1.65 20.76 -2.52
N VAL A 331 1.84 19.81 -1.59
CA VAL A 331 1.83 20.12 -0.16
C VAL A 331 3.11 20.85 0.22
N ALA A 332 3.00 22.14 0.57
CA ALA A 332 4.15 22.96 0.96
C ALA A 332 4.61 22.64 2.39
N THR A 333 3.66 22.53 3.32
CA THR A 333 3.95 22.24 4.73
C THR A 333 2.70 21.70 5.44
N SER A 334 2.92 20.92 6.49
CA SER A 334 1.89 20.47 7.42
C SER A 334 2.33 20.84 8.84
N ILE A 335 1.48 21.56 9.57
CA ILE A 335 1.72 21.99 10.95
C ILE A 335 0.59 21.42 11.81
N GLY A 336 0.90 20.37 12.57
CA GLY A 336 -0.09 19.66 13.38
C GLY A 336 -1.24 19.14 12.51
N SER A 337 -2.46 19.57 12.84
CA SER A 337 -3.66 19.17 12.09
C SER A 337 -4.02 20.07 10.91
N ALA A 338 -3.18 21.08 10.60
CA ALA A 338 -3.36 21.98 9.46
C ALA A 338 -2.34 21.66 8.35
N THR A 339 -2.82 21.43 7.14
CA THR A 339 -2.01 21.19 5.94
C THR A 339 -2.18 22.34 4.95
N LEU A 340 -1.06 22.89 4.47
CA LEU A 340 -1.02 23.93 3.44
C LEU A 340 -0.59 23.34 2.10
N ALA A 341 -1.43 23.54 1.09
CA ALA A 341 -1.22 23.09 -0.28
C ALA A 341 -1.26 24.21 -1.30
N LEU A 342 -0.51 24.01 -2.39
CA LEU A 342 -0.29 24.95 -3.48
C LEU A 342 -0.77 24.32 -4.80
N PHE A 343 -1.57 25.06 -5.56
CA PHE A 343 -1.96 24.72 -6.92
C PHE A 343 -1.39 25.78 -7.88
N GLY A 344 -0.89 25.34 -9.04
CA GLY A 344 -0.23 26.19 -10.04
C GLY A 344 1.28 26.02 -10.18
N ARG A 345 1.86 24.91 -9.70
CA ARG A 345 3.28 24.56 -9.94
C ARG A 345 3.47 23.11 -10.38
N PRO A 346 4.03 22.85 -11.60
CA PRO A 346 4.40 23.85 -12.61
C PRO A 346 3.17 24.63 -13.13
N PRO A 347 3.32 25.88 -13.59
CA PRO A 347 2.19 26.71 -14.01
C PRO A 347 1.42 26.00 -15.13
N THR A 348 0.17 25.67 -14.85
CA THR A 348 -0.72 25.03 -15.82
C THR A 348 -1.44 26.09 -16.65
N ARG A 349 -2.01 25.70 -17.80
CA ARG A 349 -2.72 26.62 -18.73
C ARG A 349 -4.09 27.11 -18.22
N GLY A 350 -4.40 26.93 -16.94
CA GLY A 350 -5.67 27.33 -16.30
C GLY A 350 -6.30 26.21 -15.46
N GLY A 351 -7.27 26.59 -14.61
CA GLY A 351 -8.07 25.65 -13.81
C GLY A 351 -7.43 25.22 -12.49
N ASP A 352 -6.43 25.94 -11.99
CA ASP A 352 -5.81 25.68 -10.68
C ASP A 352 -6.79 25.95 -9.52
N GLU A 353 -7.68 26.93 -9.70
CA GLU A 353 -8.74 27.29 -8.77
C GLU A 353 -9.77 26.17 -8.67
N GLU A 354 -10.21 25.66 -9.81
CA GLU A 354 -11.18 24.58 -9.92
C GLU A 354 -10.62 23.29 -9.29
N ARG A 355 -9.36 22.94 -9.60
CA ARG A 355 -8.70 21.76 -9.01
C ARG A 355 -8.55 21.87 -7.50
N ALA A 356 -8.20 23.06 -6.98
CA ALA A 356 -8.11 23.28 -5.55
C ALA A 356 -9.46 23.14 -4.84
N VAL A 357 -10.53 23.66 -5.43
CA VAL A 357 -11.90 23.54 -4.88
C VAL A 357 -12.41 22.10 -4.97
N ARG A 358 -12.18 21.41 -6.10
CA ARG A 358 -12.50 19.97 -6.24
C ARG A 358 -11.75 19.13 -5.21
N ALA A 359 -10.46 19.38 -4.98
CA ALA A 359 -9.69 18.70 -3.95
C ALA A 359 -10.27 18.92 -2.55
N ALA A 360 -10.69 20.15 -2.24
CA ALA A 360 -11.33 20.46 -0.97
C ALA A 360 -12.66 19.70 -0.80
N LEU A 361 -13.48 19.62 -1.86
CA LEU A 361 -14.76 18.92 -1.85
C LEU A 361 -14.57 17.40 -1.73
N THR A 362 -13.68 16.80 -2.54
CA THR A 362 -13.37 15.38 -2.48
C THR A 362 -12.90 14.98 -1.09
N LEU A 363 -12.00 15.77 -0.48
CA LEU A 363 -11.60 15.53 0.90
C LEU A 363 -12.79 15.65 1.86
N ARG A 364 -13.64 16.67 1.73
CA ARG A 364 -14.82 16.84 2.62
C ARG A 364 -15.73 15.62 2.55
N ASP A 365 -16.04 15.17 1.35
CA ASP A 365 -16.94 14.04 1.11
C ASP A 365 -16.32 12.74 1.65
N CYS A 366 -15.00 12.56 1.50
CA CYS A 366 -14.28 11.44 2.11
C CYS A 366 -14.44 11.41 3.64
N PHE A 367 -14.30 12.56 4.31
CA PHE A 367 -14.47 12.62 5.76
C PHE A 367 -15.94 12.48 6.20
N ALA A 368 -16.91 12.91 5.37
CA ALA A 368 -18.34 12.82 5.65
C ALA A 368 -18.91 11.39 5.53
N ASP A 369 -18.43 10.57 4.59
CA ASP A 369 -18.88 9.19 4.34
C ASP A 369 -18.48 8.16 5.43
N GLY A 370 -18.10 8.63 6.62
CA GLY A 370 -17.72 7.77 7.74
C GLY A 370 -16.30 7.18 7.64
N MET A 371 -15.49 7.58 6.65
CA MET A 371 -14.06 7.24 6.62
C MET A 371 -13.26 7.98 7.71
N GLY A 372 -13.78 9.11 8.22
CA GLY A 372 -13.29 9.78 9.42
C GLY A 372 -14.20 9.53 10.62
N ARG A 373 -14.17 8.32 11.22
CA ARG A 373 -14.95 8.03 12.44
C ARG A 373 -14.62 9.04 13.55
N GLY A 374 -15.49 10.04 13.73
CA GLY A 374 -15.31 11.09 14.74
C GLY A 374 -14.27 12.15 14.37
N LEU A 375 -13.96 12.38 13.10
CA LEU A 375 -13.11 13.48 12.64
C LEU A 375 -13.93 14.50 11.84
N VAL A 376 -13.66 15.78 12.03
CA VAL A 376 -14.26 16.88 11.29
C VAL A 376 -13.20 17.67 10.55
N MET A 377 -13.48 18.00 9.30
CA MET A 377 -12.57 18.76 8.46
C MET A 377 -13.11 20.16 8.18
N GLN A 378 -12.22 21.14 8.12
CA GLN A 378 -12.46 22.51 7.69
C GLN A 378 -11.48 22.83 6.57
N VAL A 379 -11.95 23.43 5.47
CA VAL A 379 -11.08 23.80 4.36
C VAL A 379 -11.31 25.24 3.96
N ALA A 380 -10.21 25.99 3.78
CA ALA A 380 -10.22 27.32 3.19
C ALA A 380 -9.37 27.34 1.93
N VAL A 381 -9.89 27.91 0.83
CA VAL A 381 -9.18 28.07 -0.44
C VAL A 381 -9.11 29.55 -0.80
N ALA A 382 -7.90 30.03 -1.11
CA ALA A 382 -7.67 31.42 -1.47
C ALA A 382 -6.72 31.53 -2.67
N THR A 383 -7.18 32.23 -3.71
CA THR A 383 -6.38 32.52 -4.91
C THR A 383 -5.88 33.97 -4.90
N GLY A 384 -4.62 34.17 -5.26
CA GLY A 384 -4.03 35.50 -5.39
C GLY A 384 -2.56 35.49 -5.80
N GLU A 385 -1.98 36.69 -5.88
CA GLU A 385 -0.55 36.85 -6.13
C GLU A 385 0.24 36.67 -4.84
N THR A 386 1.25 35.81 -4.87
CA THR A 386 2.15 35.61 -3.72
C THR A 386 3.59 35.41 -4.20
N LEU A 387 4.53 35.67 -3.30
CA LEU A 387 5.94 35.37 -3.52
C LEU A 387 6.21 33.93 -3.13
N VAL A 388 6.86 33.20 -4.04
CA VAL A 388 7.32 31.84 -3.78
C VAL A 388 8.83 31.84 -3.76
N LEU A 389 9.39 31.41 -2.62
CA LEU A 389 10.81 31.22 -2.45
C LEU A 389 11.10 29.72 -2.55
N THR A 390 12.00 29.36 -3.45
CA THR A 390 12.54 28.00 -3.54
C THR A 390 13.89 27.98 -2.84
N GLU A 391 13.96 27.31 -1.69
CA GLU A 391 15.19 27.15 -0.93
C GLU A 391 16.14 26.15 -1.62
N PRO A 392 17.46 26.19 -1.33
CA PRO A 392 18.47 25.31 -1.96
C PRO A 392 18.25 23.80 -1.76
N ASN A 393 17.38 23.43 -0.82
CA ASN A 393 17.00 22.06 -0.45
C ASN A 393 15.66 21.62 -1.10
N SER A 394 15.16 22.38 -2.09
CA SER A 394 13.85 22.17 -2.72
C SER A 394 12.64 22.39 -1.80
N ARG A 395 12.80 22.98 -0.61
CA ARG A 395 11.66 23.41 0.21
C ARG A 395 11.04 24.68 -0.37
N LEU A 396 9.73 24.65 -0.52
CA LEU A 396 8.92 25.77 -0.98
C LEU A 396 8.46 26.55 0.24
N THR A 397 8.93 27.79 0.35
CA THR A 397 8.44 28.73 1.36
C THR A 397 7.54 29.73 0.65
N VAL A 398 6.25 29.71 1.01
CA VAL A 398 5.27 30.67 0.53
C VAL A 398 5.00 31.66 1.66
N SER A 399 5.18 32.93 1.37
CA SER A 399 5.02 34.01 2.34
C SER A 399 4.30 35.18 1.67
N GLY A 400 3.38 35.81 2.39
CA GLY A 400 2.65 36.97 1.93
C GLY A 400 1.20 36.98 2.39
N ALA A 401 0.51 38.08 2.07
CA ALA A 401 -0.86 38.37 2.51
C ALA A 401 -1.90 37.30 2.09
N LEU A 402 -1.60 36.49 1.07
CA LEU A 402 -2.47 35.38 0.65
C LEU A 402 -2.51 34.25 1.69
N VAL A 403 -1.37 33.94 2.33
CA VAL A 403 -1.28 32.94 3.40
C VAL A 403 -2.04 33.43 4.63
N ASP A 404 -1.84 34.69 5.00
CA ASP A 404 -2.51 35.32 6.15
C ASP A 404 -4.04 35.31 5.97
N ARG A 405 -4.51 35.67 4.76
CA ARG A 405 -5.94 35.64 4.41
C ARG A 405 -6.51 34.22 4.48
N CYS A 406 -5.81 33.23 3.94
CA CYS A 406 -6.26 31.84 3.98
C CYS A 406 -6.34 31.31 5.42
N HIS A 407 -5.37 31.69 6.26
CA HIS A 407 -5.36 31.32 7.69
C HIS A 407 -6.48 32.00 8.48
N GLN A 408 -6.76 33.27 8.21
CA GLN A 408 -7.88 34.00 8.80
C GLN A 408 -9.20 33.34 8.43
N MET A 409 -9.42 33.07 7.14
CA MET A 409 -10.63 32.40 6.66
C MET A 409 -10.82 31.03 7.32
N LEU A 410 -9.77 30.19 7.37
CA LEU A 410 -9.84 28.85 7.97
C LEU A 410 -10.28 28.86 9.43
N SER A 411 -10.02 29.95 10.16
CA SER A 411 -10.43 30.08 11.56
C SER A 411 -11.93 30.39 11.73
N ALA A 412 -12.58 30.88 10.68
CA ALA A 412 -14.02 31.20 10.64
C ALA A 412 -14.88 30.10 9.98
N VAL A 413 -14.27 29.14 9.27
CA VAL A 413 -14.95 28.04 8.56
C VAL A 413 -15.67 27.10 9.54
N PRO A 414 -16.98 26.86 9.40
CA PRO A 414 -17.70 25.83 10.15
C PRO A 414 -17.15 24.44 9.87
N GLU A 415 -17.22 23.60 10.89
CA GLU A 415 -16.89 22.18 10.82
C GLU A 415 -17.66 21.45 9.70
N GLY A 416 -16.95 20.72 8.83
CA GLY A 416 -17.50 20.00 7.70
C GLY A 416 -17.72 20.82 6.43
N THR A 417 -17.26 22.08 6.37
CA THR A 417 -17.52 22.98 5.23
C THR A 417 -16.24 23.42 4.50
N VAL A 418 -16.41 23.87 3.24
CA VAL A 418 -15.34 24.37 2.38
C VAL A 418 -15.64 25.82 2.03
N TRP A 419 -14.76 26.75 2.42
CA TRP A 419 -14.91 28.16 2.06
C TRP A 419 -13.87 28.60 1.02
N VAL A 420 -14.29 29.46 0.11
CA VAL A 420 -13.45 30.05 -0.93
C VAL A 420 -13.47 31.57 -0.85
N CYS A 421 -12.36 32.23 -1.21
CA CYS A 421 -12.30 33.70 -1.20
C CYS A 421 -13.06 34.28 -2.41
N PRO A 422 -13.48 35.56 -2.40
CA PRO A 422 -14.18 36.20 -3.52
C PRO A 422 -13.47 35.99 -4.86
N ARG A 423 -12.14 36.09 -4.85
CA ARG A 423 -11.34 35.94 -6.07
C ARG A 423 -11.39 34.52 -6.62
N THR A 424 -11.36 33.51 -5.76
CA THR A 424 -11.53 32.11 -6.16
C THR A 424 -12.94 31.88 -6.69
N ARG A 425 -13.99 32.45 -6.07
CA ARG A 425 -15.37 32.37 -6.56
C ARG A 425 -15.56 32.99 -7.95
N GLU A 426 -14.93 34.12 -8.23
CA GLU A 426 -14.94 34.75 -9.56
C GLU A 426 -14.31 33.84 -10.63
N LEU A 427 -13.26 33.09 -10.27
CA LEU A 427 -12.46 32.30 -11.22
C LEU A 427 -13.03 30.90 -11.50
N ILE A 428 -13.73 30.27 -10.54
CA ILE A 428 -14.34 28.94 -10.72
C ILE A 428 -15.67 28.94 -11.51
N GLY A 429 -16.22 30.12 -11.83
CA GLY A 429 -17.48 30.24 -12.57
C GLY A 429 -18.71 29.67 -11.83
N ASP A 430 -19.79 29.38 -12.55
CA ASP A 430 -21.06 28.88 -11.98
C ASP A 430 -21.14 27.34 -11.88
N GLY A 431 -20.03 26.64 -12.09
CA GLY A 431 -19.94 25.16 -12.01
C GLY A 431 -19.92 24.59 -10.59
N PHE A 432 -20.09 25.42 -9.56
CA PHE A 432 -20.06 25.02 -8.15
C PHE A 432 -21.24 25.63 -7.40
N ASP A 433 -21.90 24.83 -6.58
CA ASP A 433 -22.97 25.34 -5.71
C ASP A 433 -22.35 26.16 -4.57
N ALA A 434 -22.57 27.48 -4.61
CA ALA A 434 -21.89 28.46 -3.76
C ALA A 434 -22.89 29.37 -3.03
N LEU A 435 -22.76 29.45 -1.71
CA LEU A 435 -23.56 30.35 -0.85
C LEU A 435 -22.68 31.43 -0.21
N PRO A 436 -23.18 32.66 -0.01
CA PRO A 436 -22.43 33.70 0.68
C PRO A 436 -22.20 33.32 2.16
N ALA A 437 -20.98 33.47 2.64
CA ALA A 437 -20.53 33.13 3.99
C ALA A 437 -19.97 34.36 4.75
N ALA A 438 -19.50 34.16 5.98
CA ALA A 438 -18.96 35.23 6.81
C ALA A 438 -17.63 35.80 6.26
N GLU A 439 -17.26 37.02 6.69
CA GLU A 439 -16.03 37.73 6.28
C GLU A 439 -15.86 37.93 4.76
N GLY A 440 -16.97 37.86 3.99
CA GLY A 440 -16.95 38.00 2.54
C GLY A 440 -16.47 36.73 1.80
N ALA A 441 -16.38 35.58 2.48
CA ALA A 441 -16.10 34.30 1.84
C ALA A 441 -17.37 33.68 1.23
N TRP A 442 -17.19 32.59 0.46
CA TRP A 442 -18.28 31.80 -0.12
C TRP A 442 -18.15 30.34 0.32
N GLU A 443 -19.22 29.73 0.79
CA GLU A 443 -19.29 28.29 1.11
C GLU A 443 -19.59 27.51 -0.17
N ILE A 444 -18.76 26.52 -0.49
CA ILE A 444 -18.97 25.60 -1.61
C ILE A 444 -19.55 24.28 -1.11
N ARG A 445 -20.75 23.94 -1.57
CA ARG A 445 -21.48 22.74 -1.12
C ARG A 445 -21.27 21.52 -1.98
N GLY A 446 -20.88 21.69 -3.24
CA GLY A 446 -20.58 20.57 -4.11
C GLY A 446 -20.09 21.05 -5.45
N VAL A 447 -19.61 20.10 -6.25
CA VAL A 447 -19.44 20.33 -7.68
C VAL A 447 -20.86 20.44 -8.24
N GLY A 448 -21.19 21.58 -8.82
CA GLY A 448 -22.44 21.75 -9.53
C GLY A 448 -22.39 20.88 -10.79
N GLY A 449 -22.85 19.63 -10.70
CA GLY A 449 -23.31 18.79 -11.80
C GLY A 449 -22.51 18.75 -13.11
N HIS A 450 -21.19 18.98 -13.09
CA HIS A 450 -20.38 18.98 -14.32
C HIS A 450 -19.01 18.33 -14.08
N ASP A 451 -18.95 17.01 -14.28
CA ASP A 451 -17.70 16.32 -14.60
C ASP A 451 -17.68 16.23 -16.14
N PRO A 452 -16.84 17.02 -16.83
CA PRO A 452 -16.91 17.14 -18.28
C PRO A 452 -16.69 15.82 -19.02
N GLU A 453 -15.96 14.86 -18.43
CA GLU A 453 -15.80 13.51 -18.99
C GLU A 453 -17.10 12.72 -18.84
N ARG A 454 -17.70 12.76 -17.64
CA ARG A 454 -19.01 12.13 -17.38
C ARG A 454 -20.15 12.79 -18.14
N ASP A 455 -20.09 14.09 -18.40
CA ASP A 455 -21.07 14.81 -19.22
C ASP A 455 -20.92 14.45 -20.69
N SER A 456 -19.69 14.23 -21.16
CA SER A 456 -19.42 13.68 -22.48
C SER A 456 -19.94 12.24 -22.60
N ASP A 457 -19.69 11.39 -21.62
CA ASP A 457 -20.20 10.01 -21.58
C ASP A 457 -21.72 9.98 -21.51
N LEU A 458 -22.32 10.83 -20.67
CA LEU A 458 -23.77 10.98 -20.55
C LEU A 458 -24.38 11.52 -21.85
N ALA A 459 -23.73 12.48 -22.51
CA ALA A 459 -24.15 12.98 -23.83
C ALA A 459 -24.04 11.90 -24.92
N LEU A 460 -23.02 11.02 -24.83
CA LEU A 460 -22.85 9.89 -25.75
C LEU A 460 -23.97 8.85 -25.54
N ILE A 461 -24.23 8.46 -24.29
CA ILE A 461 -25.31 7.52 -23.94
C ILE A 461 -26.67 8.09 -24.34
N HIS A 462 -26.93 9.36 -24.01
CA HIS A 462 -28.14 10.06 -24.42
C HIS A 462 -28.29 10.13 -25.95
N GLY A 463 -27.21 10.43 -26.67
CA GLY A 463 -27.20 10.44 -28.14
C GLY A 463 -27.47 9.06 -28.76
N LEU A 464 -26.94 7.99 -28.18
CA LEU A 464 -27.24 6.61 -28.58
C LEU A 464 -28.70 6.24 -28.31
N LEU A 465 -29.21 6.62 -27.14
CA LEU A 465 -30.61 6.43 -26.76
C LEU A 465 -31.54 7.13 -27.75
N GLU A 466 -31.34 8.43 -28.00
CA GLU A 466 -32.15 9.17 -28.95
C GLU A 466 -32.08 8.58 -30.37
N ARG A 467 -30.89 8.10 -30.78
CA ARG A 467 -30.70 7.45 -32.08
C ARG A 467 -31.49 6.15 -32.16
N ALA A 468 -31.47 5.33 -31.12
CA ALA A 468 -32.21 4.07 -31.06
C ALA A 468 -33.72 4.32 -31.13
N LEU A 469 -34.22 5.29 -30.36
CA LEU A 469 -35.63 5.70 -30.37
C LEU A 469 -36.05 6.27 -31.73
N ARG A 470 -35.21 7.09 -32.38
CA ARG A 470 -35.48 7.62 -33.72
C ARG A 470 -35.45 6.55 -34.81
N ARG A 471 -34.55 5.57 -34.70
CA ARG A 471 -34.41 4.47 -35.68
C ARG A 471 -35.44 3.36 -35.47
N ASN A 472 -36.08 3.34 -34.30
CA ASN A 472 -37.01 2.31 -33.90
C ASN A 472 -36.37 0.90 -34.01
N THR A 473 -35.14 0.74 -33.52
CA THR A 473 -34.43 -0.55 -33.51
C THR A 473 -33.89 -0.84 -32.11
N PRO A 474 -33.90 -2.11 -31.67
CA PRO A 474 -33.40 -2.46 -30.35
C PRO A 474 -31.90 -2.16 -30.27
N HIS A 475 -31.46 -1.55 -29.17
CA HIS A 475 -30.05 -1.26 -28.93
C HIS A 475 -29.62 -1.75 -27.55
N LEU A 476 -28.41 -2.31 -27.47
CA LEU A 476 -27.74 -2.67 -26.23
C LEU A 476 -26.57 -1.72 -26.00
N VAL A 477 -26.62 -0.96 -24.91
CA VAL A 477 -25.53 -0.09 -24.47
C VAL A 477 -24.96 -0.68 -23.19
N THR A 478 -23.77 -1.26 -23.27
CA THR A 478 -23.05 -1.76 -22.09
C THR A 478 -22.19 -0.65 -21.52
N VAL A 479 -22.34 -0.36 -20.23
CA VAL A 479 -21.57 0.64 -19.49
C VAL A 479 -20.69 -0.11 -18.50
N LEU A 480 -19.38 -0.11 -18.72
CA LEU A 480 -18.40 -0.78 -17.87
C LEU A 480 -17.80 0.19 -16.86
N GLY A 481 -17.97 -0.07 -15.57
CA GLY A 481 -17.42 0.76 -14.49
C GLY A 481 -18.47 1.24 -13.48
N ASP A 482 -18.05 2.15 -12.60
CA ASP A 482 -18.93 2.78 -11.61
C ASP A 482 -19.88 3.76 -12.32
N SER A 483 -21.15 3.38 -12.44
CA SER A 483 -22.14 3.98 -13.33
C SER A 483 -23.41 4.43 -12.62
N ASP A 484 -23.52 4.24 -11.30
CA ASP A 484 -24.78 4.49 -10.58
C ASP A 484 -25.23 5.95 -10.69
N ASP A 485 -24.35 6.91 -10.43
CA ASP A 485 -24.64 8.35 -10.57
C ASP A 485 -24.96 8.73 -12.03
N LEU A 486 -24.27 8.13 -13.01
CA LEU A 486 -24.50 8.42 -14.42
C LEU A 486 -25.89 7.93 -14.85
N LEU A 487 -26.29 6.73 -14.41
CA LEU A 487 -27.60 6.17 -14.70
C LEU A 487 -28.71 6.97 -14.01
N ASP A 488 -28.51 7.41 -12.77
CA ASP A 488 -29.47 8.25 -12.06
C ASP A 488 -29.68 9.58 -12.80
N ARG A 489 -28.59 10.21 -13.28
CA ARG A 489 -28.66 11.41 -14.12
C ARG A 489 -29.33 11.15 -15.47
N LEU A 490 -29.10 9.97 -16.07
CA LEU A 490 -29.77 9.56 -17.31
C LEU A 490 -31.28 9.48 -17.10
N THR A 491 -31.77 8.88 -16.01
CA THR A 491 -33.22 8.78 -15.75
C THR A 491 -33.91 10.15 -15.72
N GLY A 492 -33.23 11.19 -15.21
CA GLY A 492 -33.76 12.55 -15.15
C GLY A 492 -33.70 13.33 -16.47
N LEU A 493 -32.82 12.94 -17.40
CA LEU A 493 -32.67 13.59 -18.71
C LEU A 493 -33.59 13.02 -19.77
N VAL A 494 -33.96 11.75 -19.62
CA VAL A 494 -34.76 11.03 -20.59
C VAL A 494 -36.23 11.45 -20.46
N ASN A 495 -36.66 12.36 -21.33
CA ASN A 495 -38.04 12.81 -21.42
C ASN A 495 -38.77 12.06 -22.54
N GLY A 496 -39.82 11.32 -22.20
CA GLY A 496 -40.70 10.66 -23.17
C GLY A 496 -40.85 9.15 -23.01
N PRO A 497 -39.78 8.34 -23.14
CA PRO A 497 -39.90 6.88 -23.03
C PRO A 497 -40.10 6.46 -21.56
N ARG A 498 -40.74 5.30 -21.37
CA ARG A 498 -40.83 4.67 -20.05
C ARG A 498 -39.46 4.10 -19.69
N VAL A 499 -38.94 4.44 -18.53
CA VAL A 499 -37.70 3.87 -17.99
C VAL A 499 -38.06 2.82 -16.95
N LEU A 500 -37.39 1.68 -16.98
CA LEU A 500 -37.48 0.63 -15.97
C LEU A 500 -36.08 0.38 -15.39
N ASP A 501 -35.97 0.20 -14.08
CA ASP A 501 -34.69 -0.05 -13.40
C ASP A 501 -34.72 -1.38 -12.64
N GLY A 502 -33.79 -2.28 -12.98
CA GLY A 502 -33.67 -3.59 -12.37
C GLY A 502 -32.24 -3.84 -11.88
N ARG A 503 -32.10 -4.30 -10.64
CA ARG A 503 -30.80 -4.63 -10.03
C ARG A 503 -30.59 -6.13 -9.96
N THR A 504 -29.42 -6.56 -10.41
CA THR A 504 -28.99 -7.95 -10.33
C THR A 504 -28.36 -8.25 -8.97
N ALA A 505 -28.62 -9.43 -8.41
CA ALA A 505 -27.98 -9.90 -7.18
C ALA A 505 -27.46 -11.33 -7.35
N SER A 506 -26.45 -11.71 -6.57
CA SER A 506 -25.80 -13.03 -6.69
C SER A 506 -26.61 -14.16 -6.04
N ASP A 507 -27.49 -13.84 -5.10
CA ASP A 507 -28.34 -14.76 -4.34
C ASP A 507 -29.63 -15.11 -5.08
N ASP A 508 -30.09 -14.25 -5.99
CA ASP A 508 -31.25 -14.48 -6.84
C ASP A 508 -30.97 -14.10 -8.31
N PRO A 509 -30.74 -15.09 -9.19
CA PRO A 509 -30.37 -14.86 -10.58
C PRO A 509 -31.48 -14.21 -11.42
N LEU A 510 -32.74 -14.22 -10.96
CA LEU A 510 -33.88 -13.66 -11.67
C LEU A 510 -34.42 -12.38 -11.04
N ARG A 511 -33.76 -11.87 -9.99
CA ARG A 511 -34.16 -10.64 -9.28
C ARG A 511 -34.36 -9.44 -10.20
N ALA A 512 -33.41 -9.18 -11.10
CA ALA A 512 -33.51 -8.07 -12.03
C ALA A 512 -34.75 -8.21 -12.94
N ALA A 513 -35.04 -9.42 -13.42
CA ALA A 513 -36.23 -9.68 -14.21
C ALA A 513 -37.51 -9.47 -13.39
N ALA A 514 -37.54 -9.91 -12.13
CA ALA A 514 -38.66 -9.70 -11.22
C ALA A 514 -38.91 -8.21 -10.92
N GLU A 515 -37.87 -7.44 -10.62
CA GLU A 515 -37.96 -5.99 -10.37
C GLU A 515 -38.55 -5.25 -11.58
N LEU A 516 -38.06 -5.57 -12.79
CA LEU A 516 -38.57 -4.97 -14.03
C LEU A 516 -40.04 -5.31 -14.31
N VAL A 517 -40.46 -6.57 -14.09
CA VAL A 517 -41.87 -6.96 -14.29
C VAL A 517 -42.76 -6.31 -13.24
N THR A 518 -42.29 -6.21 -12.00
CA THR A 518 -42.99 -5.56 -10.87
C THR A 518 -43.25 -4.10 -11.20
N GLU A 519 -42.23 -3.38 -11.66
CA GLU A 519 -42.33 -1.98 -12.07
C GLU A 519 -43.21 -1.80 -13.32
N LEU A 520 -43.06 -2.69 -14.31
CA LEU A 520 -43.85 -2.64 -15.54
C LEU A 520 -45.35 -2.81 -15.26
N CYS A 521 -45.71 -3.72 -14.35
CA CYS A 521 -47.08 -4.01 -13.96
C CYS A 521 -47.59 -3.15 -12.79
N ALA A 522 -46.74 -2.27 -12.25
CA ALA A 522 -47.01 -1.43 -11.08
C ALA A 522 -47.56 -2.22 -9.87
N VAL A 523 -46.99 -3.41 -9.61
CA VAL A 523 -47.49 -4.34 -8.58
C VAL A 523 -47.26 -3.75 -7.19
N ALA A 524 -48.32 -3.64 -6.41
CA ALA A 524 -48.27 -3.28 -5.00
C ALA A 524 -48.19 -4.53 -4.11
N PRO A 525 -47.64 -4.44 -2.89
CA PRO A 525 -47.54 -5.58 -1.97
C PRO A 525 -48.89 -6.21 -1.59
N GLU A 526 -49.99 -5.47 -1.78
CA GLU A 526 -51.36 -5.89 -1.45
C GLU A 526 -52.12 -6.46 -2.67
N ASP A 527 -51.53 -6.43 -3.86
CA ASP A 527 -52.20 -6.90 -5.07
C ASP A 527 -52.37 -8.43 -5.06
N THR A 528 -53.58 -8.92 -5.36
CA THR A 528 -53.82 -10.36 -5.45
C THR A 528 -53.26 -10.94 -6.76
N PRO A 529 -52.92 -12.24 -6.82
CA PRO A 529 -52.42 -12.88 -8.03
C PRO A 529 -53.35 -12.72 -9.26
N GLU A 530 -54.67 -12.60 -9.04
CA GLU A 530 -55.64 -12.33 -10.11
C GLU A 530 -55.50 -10.92 -10.68
N VAL A 531 -55.29 -9.90 -9.84
CA VAL A 531 -55.08 -8.52 -10.27
C VAL A 531 -53.79 -8.42 -11.08
N ILE A 532 -52.73 -9.10 -10.63
CA ILE A 532 -51.45 -9.18 -11.34
C ILE A 532 -51.62 -9.86 -12.71
N ARG A 533 -52.37 -10.97 -12.76
CA ARG A 533 -52.68 -11.70 -14.00
C ARG A 533 -53.37 -10.80 -15.03
N ASP A 534 -54.36 -10.02 -14.59
CA ASP A 534 -55.11 -9.13 -15.49
C ASP A 534 -54.26 -7.95 -16.00
N ARG A 535 -53.33 -7.43 -15.18
CA ARG A 535 -52.37 -6.40 -15.64
C ARG A 535 -51.39 -6.96 -16.68
N LEU A 536 -50.86 -8.16 -16.46
CA LEU A 536 -49.99 -8.83 -17.45
C LEU A 536 -50.71 -9.08 -18.77
N ARG A 537 -51.97 -9.55 -18.74
CA ARG A 537 -52.80 -9.72 -19.94
C ARG A 537 -53.03 -8.41 -20.68
N THR A 538 -53.22 -7.32 -19.95
CA THR A 538 -53.43 -5.99 -20.54
C THR A 538 -52.20 -5.55 -21.34
N ILE A 539 -50.99 -5.80 -20.83
CA ILE A 539 -49.74 -5.45 -21.51
C ILE A 539 -49.45 -6.37 -22.71
N LEU A 540 -49.74 -7.67 -22.59
CA LEU A 540 -49.51 -8.65 -23.65
C LEU A 540 -50.51 -8.53 -24.82
N GLY A 541 -51.64 -7.84 -24.62
CA GLY A 541 -52.67 -7.63 -25.64
C GLY A 541 -53.53 -8.86 -25.93
N ALA A 542 -54.62 -8.67 -26.68
CA ALA A 542 -55.60 -9.71 -26.97
C ALA A 542 -55.09 -10.80 -27.96
N ASP A 543 -54.06 -10.50 -28.74
CA ASP A 543 -53.51 -11.38 -29.79
C ASP A 543 -52.25 -12.17 -29.36
N GLY A 544 -51.79 -12.02 -28.11
CA GLY A 544 -50.61 -12.71 -27.59
C GLY A 544 -50.90 -14.13 -27.07
N PRO A 545 -49.88 -15.01 -26.92
CA PRO A 545 -49.98 -16.29 -26.22
C PRO A 545 -50.16 -16.06 -24.70
N ALA A 546 -51.30 -15.49 -24.32
CA ALA A 546 -51.47 -14.79 -23.04
C ALA A 546 -51.34 -15.72 -21.84
N GLU A 547 -51.94 -16.92 -21.85
CA GLU A 547 -52.05 -17.70 -20.61
C GLU A 547 -50.77 -18.46 -20.25
N SER A 548 -50.02 -18.96 -21.25
CA SER A 548 -48.75 -19.66 -21.00
C SER A 548 -47.65 -18.69 -20.55
N VAL A 549 -47.58 -17.52 -21.16
CA VAL A 549 -46.60 -16.46 -20.83
C VAL A 549 -46.89 -15.89 -19.44
N VAL A 550 -48.16 -15.60 -19.14
CA VAL A 550 -48.55 -15.11 -17.81
C VAL A 550 -48.25 -16.14 -16.73
N SER A 551 -48.51 -17.42 -17.00
CA SER A 551 -48.17 -18.51 -16.07
C SER A 551 -46.66 -18.65 -15.83
N ALA A 552 -45.83 -18.40 -16.85
CA ALA A 552 -44.38 -18.45 -16.74
C ALA A 552 -43.77 -17.24 -16.00
N LEU A 553 -44.47 -16.10 -15.99
CA LEU A 553 -44.06 -14.85 -15.33
C LEU A 553 -44.53 -14.73 -13.89
N LEU A 554 -45.67 -15.33 -13.53
CA LEU A 554 -46.21 -15.29 -12.16
C LEU A 554 -45.20 -15.69 -11.07
N PRO A 555 -44.33 -16.71 -11.26
CA PRO A 555 -43.28 -17.05 -10.28
C PRO A 555 -42.28 -15.94 -9.98
N LEU A 556 -42.07 -14.98 -10.90
CA LEU A 556 -41.18 -13.84 -10.66
C LEU A 556 -41.77 -12.84 -9.67
N LEU A 557 -43.10 -12.72 -9.61
CA LEU A 557 -43.80 -11.74 -8.79
C LEU A 557 -44.29 -12.34 -7.47
N CYS A 558 -44.58 -13.65 -7.47
CA CYS A 558 -45.10 -14.38 -6.33
C CYS A 558 -44.17 -15.56 -6.00
N PRO A 559 -43.29 -15.46 -4.98
CA PRO A 559 -42.29 -16.48 -4.65
C PRO A 559 -42.89 -17.82 -4.19
N GLU A 560 -44.21 -17.89 -4.00
CA GLU A 560 -44.95 -19.13 -3.69
C GLU A 560 -45.01 -20.12 -4.87
N HIS A 561 -44.63 -19.71 -6.08
CA HIS A 561 -44.71 -20.54 -7.28
C HIS A 561 -43.31 -20.96 -7.77
N SER A 562 -43.16 -22.23 -8.16
CA SER A 562 -41.91 -22.73 -8.74
C SER A 562 -41.65 -22.15 -10.13
N THR A 563 -40.45 -21.65 -10.38
CA THR A 563 -39.99 -21.17 -11.69
C THR A 563 -40.08 -22.27 -12.75
N GLN A 564 -40.60 -21.93 -13.93
CA GLN A 564 -40.73 -22.87 -15.04
C GLN A 564 -39.65 -22.62 -16.12
N PRO A 565 -39.22 -23.64 -16.86
CA PRO A 565 -38.37 -23.44 -18.03
C PRO A 565 -39.09 -22.53 -19.04
N GLY A 566 -38.41 -21.48 -19.49
CA GLY A 566 -38.98 -20.47 -20.40
C GLY A 566 -39.45 -19.18 -19.74
N THR A 567 -39.28 -18.99 -18.43
CA THR A 567 -39.57 -17.71 -17.75
C THR A 567 -38.84 -16.52 -18.38
N LEU A 568 -37.57 -16.66 -18.77
CA LEU A 568 -36.82 -15.59 -19.44
C LEU A 568 -37.33 -15.31 -20.86
N ALA A 569 -37.75 -16.32 -21.60
CA ALA A 569 -38.38 -16.15 -22.91
C ALA A 569 -39.72 -15.40 -22.80
N ALA A 570 -40.52 -15.74 -21.78
CA ALA A 570 -41.75 -15.02 -21.46
C ALA A 570 -41.47 -13.57 -21.04
N TRP A 571 -40.37 -13.33 -20.32
CA TRP A 571 -39.91 -12.00 -19.93
C TRP A 571 -39.47 -11.14 -21.12
N GLN A 572 -38.70 -11.70 -22.06
CA GLN A 572 -38.34 -11.02 -23.30
C GLN A 572 -39.57 -10.59 -24.09
N LEU A 573 -40.53 -11.52 -24.27
CA LEU A 573 -41.77 -11.24 -24.99
C LEU A 573 -42.59 -10.12 -24.32
N LEU A 574 -42.63 -10.08 -22.98
CA LEU A 574 -43.30 -9.01 -22.25
C LEU A 574 -42.65 -7.65 -22.52
N LEU A 575 -41.32 -7.57 -22.47
CA LEU A 575 -40.58 -6.34 -22.77
C LEU A 575 -40.78 -5.90 -24.22
N GLU A 576 -40.83 -6.85 -25.17
CA GLU A 576 -41.15 -6.55 -26.56
C GLU A 576 -42.54 -5.93 -26.72
N GLN A 577 -43.57 -6.50 -26.08
CA GLN A 577 -44.93 -5.95 -26.16
C GLN A 577 -45.01 -4.58 -25.47
N ALA A 578 -44.35 -4.41 -24.33
CA ALA A 578 -44.26 -3.13 -23.65
C ALA A 578 -43.59 -2.05 -24.52
N ALA A 579 -42.48 -2.41 -25.20
CA ALA A 579 -41.78 -1.52 -26.13
C ALA A 579 -42.62 -1.16 -27.36
N ARG A 580 -43.49 -2.07 -27.84
CA ARG A 580 -44.43 -1.76 -28.95
C ARG A 580 -45.51 -0.77 -28.53
N ALA A 581 -45.98 -0.84 -27.29
CA ALA A 581 -46.98 0.06 -26.77
C ALA A 581 -46.42 1.47 -26.55
N GLN A 582 -45.18 1.58 -26.05
CA GLN A 582 -44.49 2.84 -25.86
C GLN A 582 -42.96 2.65 -25.88
N PRO A 583 -42.19 3.65 -26.32
CA PRO A 583 -40.72 3.65 -26.20
C PRO A 583 -40.24 3.24 -24.81
N LEU A 584 -39.35 2.25 -24.74
CA LEU A 584 -38.92 1.61 -23.49
C LEU A 584 -37.40 1.66 -23.32
N VAL A 585 -36.96 2.10 -22.15
CA VAL A 585 -35.56 2.06 -21.71
C VAL A 585 -35.45 1.14 -20.51
N VAL A 586 -34.64 0.10 -20.61
CA VAL A 586 -34.41 -0.87 -19.54
C VAL A 586 -33.00 -0.67 -18.99
N LEU A 587 -32.89 -0.27 -17.74
CA LEU A 587 -31.63 -0.16 -17.02
C LEU A 587 -31.41 -1.45 -16.22
N LEU A 588 -30.30 -2.15 -16.50
CA LEU A 588 -29.89 -3.35 -15.78
C LEU A 588 -28.62 -3.06 -15.02
N ARG A 589 -28.72 -3.00 -13.69
CA ARG A 589 -27.59 -2.75 -12.80
C ARG A 589 -26.93 -4.05 -12.35
N ASP A 590 -25.62 -3.98 -12.14
CA ASP A 590 -24.80 -5.08 -11.64
C ASP A 590 -24.86 -6.37 -12.49
N LEU A 591 -25.02 -6.24 -13.81
CA LEU A 591 -25.26 -7.39 -14.71
C LEU A 591 -24.13 -8.44 -14.68
N HIS A 592 -22.92 -8.07 -14.24
CA HIS A 592 -21.81 -9.00 -14.01
C HIS A 592 -22.11 -10.10 -12.96
N LEU A 593 -23.11 -9.90 -12.10
CA LEU A 593 -23.58 -10.89 -11.12
C LEU A 593 -24.65 -11.85 -11.70
N ALA A 594 -25.14 -11.60 -12.91
CA ALA A 594 -26.22 -12.38 -13.52
C ALA A 594 -25.81 -13.82 -13.83
N GLY A 595 -26.78 -14.73 -13.80
CA GLY A 595 -26.65 -16.08 -14.38
C GLY A 595 -26.49 -16.03 -15.91
N ASP A 596 -25.93 -17.09 -16.50
CA ASP A 596 -25.70 -17.15 -17.96
C ASP A 596 -26.99 -17.03 -18.76
N ASP A 597 -28.08 -17.63 -18.29
CA ASP A 597 -29.38 -17.59 -18.97
C ASP A 597 -29.92 -16.16 -19.12
N LEU A 598 -29.76 -15.30 -18.10
CA LEU A 598 -30.18 -13.90 -18.15
C LEU A 598 -29.29 -13.08 -19.09
N LEU A 599 -27.98 -13.37 -19.12
CA LEU A 599 -27.05 -12.75 -20.06
C LEU A 599 -27.44 -13.08 -21.50
N ASP A 600 -27.72 -14.35 -21.79
CA ASP A 600 -28.20 -14.79 -23.12
C ASP A 600 -29.52 -14.08 -23.49
N ALA A 601 -30.48 -14.01 -22.56
CA ALA A 601 -31.76 -13.37 -22.81
C ALA A 601 -31.63 -11.86 -23.13
N VAL A 602 -30.76 -11.14 -22.41
CA VAL A 602 -30.47 -9.71 -22.68
C VAL A 602 -29.81 -9.53 -24.05
N GLU A 603 -28.93 -10.46 -24.40
CA GLU A 603 -28.21 -10.45 -25.67
C GLU A 603 -29.11 -10.71 -26.87
N GLU A 604 -30.10 -11.59 -26.73
CA GLU A 604 -31.11 -11.88 -27.74
C GLU A 604 -32.06 -10.70 -27.98
N LEU A 605 -32.43 -9.93 -26.94
CA LEU A 605 -33.24 -8.72 -27.09
C LEU A 605 -32.60 -7.70 -28.05
N ALA A 606 -31.27 -7.61 -28.04
CA ALA A 606 -30.50 -6.71 -28.89
C ALA A 606 -30.38 -7.19 -30.34
N ASP A 607 -30.62 -8.48 -30.60
CA ASP A 607 -30.51 -9.12 -31.91
C ASP A 607 -31.86 -9.24 -32.64
N LEU A 608 -32.94 -8.75 -32.01
CA LEU A 608 -34.26 -8.74 -32.61
C LEU A 608 -34.26 -7.87 -33.88
N ASN A 609 -34.52 -8.48 -35.03
CA ASN A 609 -34.59 -7.81 -36.33
C ASN A 609 -35.92 -7.07 -36.58
N ALA A 610 -36.67 -6.74 -35.53
CA ALA A 610 -37.96 -6.07 -35.61
C ALA A 610 -37.84 -4.58 -35.23
N PRO A 611 -38.67 -3.70 -35.81
CA PRO A 611 -38.67 -2.29 -35.46
C PRO A 611 -39.28 -2.09 -34.07
N LEU A 612 -38.42 -2.07 -33.05
CA LEU A 612 -38.76 -2.00 -31.63
C LEU A 612 -38.04 -0.80 -30.98
N PRO A 613 -38.75 0.13 -30.33
CA PRO A 613 -38.14 1.29 -29.68
C PRO A 613 -37.68 0.89 -28.27
N LEU A 614 -36.76 -0.10 -28.22
CA LEU A 614 -36.22 -0.68 -27.00
C LEU A 614 -34.73 -0.32 -26.85
N VAL A 615 -34.34 0.20 -25.70
CA VAL A 615 -32.93 0.39 -25.36
C VAL A 615 -32.62 -0.28 -24.05
N VAL A 616 -31.66 -1.19 -24.06
CA VAL A 616 -31.16 -1.85 -22.85
C VAL A 616 -29.82 -1.22 -22.48
N VAL A 617 -29.74 -0.61 -21.31
CA VAL A 617 -28.50 -0.09 -20.74
C VAL A 617 -28.03 -1.06 -19.67
N ALA A 618 -26.96 -1.80 -19.97
CA ALA A 618 -26.38 -2.81 -19.11
C ALA A 618 -25.17 -2.24 -18.35
N ALA A 619 -25.35 -1.92 -17.07
CA ALA A 619 -24.26 -1.52 -16.18
C ALA A 619 -23.57 -2.75 -15.58
N ALA A 620 -22.27 -2.86 -15.79
CA ALA A 620 -21.48 -4.00 -15.33
C ALA A 620 -20.04 -3.61 -14.97
N ARG A 621 -19.36 -4.51 -14.26
CA ARG A 621 -17.89 -4.42 -14.05
C ARG A 621 -17.15 -5.17 -15.17
N SER A 622 -15.85 -4.90 -15.29
CA SER A 622 -14.98 -5.58 -16.28
C SER A 622 -14.94 -7.11 -16.14
N ALA A 623 -15.37 -7.66 -14.99
CA ALA A 623 -15.59 -9.08 -14.78
C ALA A 623 -16.54 -9.72 -15.80
N LEU A 624 -17.54 -8.97 -16.31
CA LEU A 624 -18.46 -9.47 -17.34
C LEU A 624 -17.71 -9.88 -18.62
N LEU A 625 -16.83 -9.03 -19.13
CA LEU A 625 -16.05 -9.32 -20.34
C LEU A 625 -15.00 -10.42 -20.14
N LYS A 626 -14.49 -10.59 -18.91
CA LYS A 626 -13.59 -11.71 -18.59
C LYS A 626 -14.33 -13.05 -18.69
N ARG A 627 -15.59 -13.09 -18.24
CA ARG A 627 -16.44 -14.28 -18.30
C ARG A 627 -17.00 -14.52 -19.71
N ARG A 628 -17.42 -13.46 -20.41
CA ARG A 628 -17.96 -13.52 -21.78
C ARG A 628 -17.24 -12.52 -22.70
N PRO A 629 -16.10 -12.92 -23.30
CA PRO A 629 -15.34 -12.04 -24.21
C PRO A 629 -16.11 -11.63 -25.47
N SER A 630 -17.10 -12.43 -25.89
CA SER A 630 -17.94 -12.17 -27.06
C SER A 630 -19.18 -11.31 -26.77
N TRP A 631 -19.35 -10.81 -25.53
CA TRP A 631 -20.52 -10.04 -25.11
C TRP A 631 -20.77 -8.82 -26.01
N GLY A 632 -21.94 -8.77 -26.64
CA GLY A 632 -22.31 -7.71 -27.58
C GLY A 632 -21.47 -7.69 -28.88
N GLY A 633 -20.50 -8.60 -29.01
CA GLY A 633 -19.63 -8.70 -30.17
C GLY A 633 -20.38 -9.25 -31.38
N GLY A 634 -20.21 -8.60 -32.53
CA GLY A 634 -20.83 -9.04 -33.80
C GLY A 634 -22.28 -8.58 -34.00
N LYS A 635 -22.88 -7.88 -33.04
CA LYS A 635 -24.26 -7.35 -33.16
C LYS A 635 -24.27 -5.93 -33.73
N PRO A 636 -25.16 -5.62 -34.69
CA PRO A 636 -25.16 -4.33 -35.40
C PRO A 636 -25.59 -3.14 -34.53
N HIS A 637 -26.29 -3.40 -33.43
CA HIS A 637 -26.89 -2.38 -32.55
C HIS A 637 -26.43 -2.51 -31.09
N ALA A 638 -25.22 -3.03 -30.89
CA ALA A 638 -24.56 -3.08 -29.58
C ALA A 638 -23.41 -2.07 -29.50
N ALA A 639 -23.30 -1.36 -28.37
CA ALA A 639 -22.20 -0.47 -28.05
C ALA A 639 -21.69 -0.78 -26.64
N CYS A 640 -20.37 -0.68 -26.46
CA CYS A 640 -19.73 -0.83 -25.16
C CYS A 640 -18.98 0.46 -24.84
N ILE A 641 -19.31 1.07 -23.71
CA ILE A 641 -18.70 2.29 -23.19
C ILE A 641 -17.96 1.87 -21.93
N THR A 642 -16.65 2.07 -21.93
CA THR A 642 -15.86 1.91 -20.72
C THR A 642 -15.81 3.26 -20.05
N LEU A 643 -16.44 3.36 -18.88
CA LEU A 643 -16.28 4.53 -18.06
C LEU A 643 -14.87 4.50 -17.51
N ASP A 644 -14.15 5.58 -17.74
CA ASP A 644 -12.98 5.81 -16.93
C ASP A 644 -13.42 5.79 -15.46
N PRO A 645 -12.63 5.16 -14.57
CA PRO A 645 -12.91 5.26 -13.15
C PRO A 645 -13.14 6.74 -12.89
N PRO A 646 -14.24 7.13 -12.22
CA PRO A 646 -14.48 8.53 -11.92
C PRO A 646 -13.17 9.08 -11.38
N GLN A 647 -12.73 10.30 -11.71
CA GLN A 647 -11.41 10.78 -11.25
C GLN A 647 -11.25 10.69 -9.71
N SER A 648 -12.33 10.38 -8.98
CA SER A 648 -12.43 9.47 -7.81
C SER A 648 -11.67 8.11 -7.86
N GLY A 649 -10.68 7.90 -8.73
CA GLY A 649 -9.66 6.88 -8.56
C GLY A 649 -8.97 7.07 -7.20
N THR A 650 -8.94 8.31 -6.72
CA THR A 650 -8.64 8.71 -5.34
C THR A 650 -9.55 8.04 -4.32
N ILE A 651 -10.87 8.05 -4.47
CA ILE A 651 -11.80 7.45 -3.48
C ILE A 651 -11.72 5.93 -3.50
N ASN A 652 -11.64 5.29 -4.67
CA ASN A 652 -11.51 3.82 -4.74
C ASN A 652 -10.12 3.35 -4.32
N ARG A 653 -9.03 4.10 -4.58
CA ARG A 653 -7.69 3.81 -4.05
C ARG A 653 -7.55 4.16 -2.58
N LEU A 654 -8.18 5.23 -2.08
CA LEU A 654 -8.27 5.54 -0.65
C LEU A 654 -9.08 4.48 0.08
N ARG A 655 -10.20 4.01 -0.50
CA ARG A 655 -10.92 2.81 -0.02
C ARG A 655 -10.02 1.58 -0.04
N HIS A 656 -9.19 1.40 -1.05
CA HIS A 656 -8.28 0.25 -1.13
C HIS A 656 -7.13 0.33 -0.11
N LEU A 657 -6.58 1.53 0.11
CA LEU A 657 -5.59 1.85 1.14
C LEU A 657 -6.18 1.75 2.54
N MET A 658 -7.49 1.99 2.68
CA MET A 658 -8.25 1.79 3.89
C MET A 658 -8.65 0.34 4.10
N ALA A 659 -9.03 -0.40 3.07
CA ALA A 659 -9.33 -1.83 3.15
C ALA A 659 -8.07 -2.60 3.59
N SER A 660 -6.89 -2.23 3.09
CA SER A 660 -5.62 -2.77 3.58
C SER A 660 -5.24 -2.28 4.98
N ALA A 661 -5.81 -1.17 5.46
CA ALA A 661 -5.63 -0.68 6.82
C ALA A 661 -6.74 -1.11 7.81
N SER A 662 -7.84 -1.72 7.33
CA SER A 662 -9.03 -2.08 8.12
C SER A 662 -9.30 -3.58 8.19
N ILE A 663 -8.38 -4.44 7.72
CA ILE A 663 -8.33 -5.85 8.12
C ILE A 663 -7.77 -5.88 9.56
N GLY A 664 -8.64 -5.56 10.50
CA GLY A 664 -8.32 -5.40 11.91
C GLY A 664 -9.59 -5.10 12.70
N GLY A 665 -10.61 -5.94 12.56
CA GLY A 665 -11.81 -5.86 13.38
C GLY A 665 -13.09 -6.32 12.69
N ARG A 666 -13.36 -7.63 12.70
CA ARG A 666 -14.74 -8.12 12.85
C ARG A 666 -14.85 -8.77 14.23
N CYS A 667 -15.33 -7.99 15.18
CA CYS A 667 -16.13 -8.51 16.28
C CYS A 667 -17.58 -8.18 15.90
N ASP A 668 -18.38 -9.21 15.63
CA ASP A 668 -19.72 -9.42 16.20
C ASP A 668 -20.48 -10.50 15.44
N GLY A 669 -20.98 -11.49 16.19
CA GLY A 669 -21.81 -12.60 15.68
C GLY A 669 -21.85 -13.83 16.60
N GLU A 670 -22.53 -13.69 17.74
CA GLU A 670 -23.26 -14.73 18.50
C GLU A 670 -22.54 -16.01 18.98
N LEU A 671 -22.29 -16.07 20.29
CA LEU A 671 -22.05 -17.29 21.06
C LEU A 671 -23.35 -18.09 21.25
N PRO A 672 -23.39 -19.40 20.96
CA PRO A 672 -24.36 -20.30 21.56
C PRO A 672 -23.88 -20.69 22.98
N ASP A 673 -24.80 -20.51 23.92
CA ASP A 673 -24.75 -20.92 25.32
C ASP A 673 -24.35 -22.41 25.49
N GLN A 674 -23.20 -22.68 26.12
CA GLN A 674 -22.93 -23.97 26.78
C GLN A 674 -22.29 -23.80 28.16
N ARG A 675 -23.18 -23.68 29.16
CA ARG A 675 -23.13 -24.25 30.51
C ARG A 675 -21.78 -24.76 31.05
N ARG A 676 -21.28 -23.99 32.03
CA ARG A 676 -20.74 -24.41 33.35
C ARG A 676 -20.29 -25.87 33.49
N ARG A 677 -18.98 -26.08 33.67
CA ARG A 677 -18.45 -26.82 34.84
C ARG A 677 -17.21 -26.14 35.40
N SER A 678 -17.41 -25.66 36.62
CA SER A 678 -16.47 -25.10 37.59
C SER A 678 -15.45 -26.12 38.10
N ALA A 679 -14.17 -25.73 38.21
CA ALA A 679 -13.42 -25.66 39.47
C ALA A 679 -11.92 -25.33 39.22
N PRO A 680 -11.23 -24.69 40.20
CA PRO A 680 -10.05 -23.84 39.98
C PRO A 680 -8.75 -24.56 40.32
N LEU A 681 -7.60 -24.04 39.88
CA LEU A 681 -6.33 -24.20 40.62
C LEU A 681 -5.33 -23.09 40.25
N THR A 682 -4.96 -22.34 41.29
CA THR A 682 -3.88 -21.34 41.35
C THR A 682 -2.47 -21.99 41.28
N PRO A 683 -1.43 -21.21 40.91
CA PRO A 683 -0.12 -21.71 40.50
C PRO A 683 0.86 -21.80 41.68
N PRO A 684 1.99 -22.52 41.50
CA PRO A 684 3.21 -22.10 42.20
C PRO A 684 4.46 -22.20 41.33
N TRP A 685 5.28 -21.16 41.35
CA TRP A 685 6.74 -21.34 41.31
C TRP A 685 7.28 -20.72 42.60
N ASP A 686 7.97 -21.53 43.41
CA ASP A 686 8.96 -21.00 44.34
C ASP A 686 10.06 -22.05 44.59
N LEU A 687 11.27 -21.61 44.22
CA LEU A 687 12.64 -21.95 44.64
C LEU A 687 13.02 -23.36 45.17
N GLY A 688 14.10 -23.90 44.60
CA GLY A 688 15.12 -24.65 45.38
C GLY A 688 15.68 -25.94 44.75
N ARG A 689 16.93 -25.87 44.25
CA ARG A 689 17.85 -26.98 43.90
C ARG A 689 18.10 -27.98 45.07
N PRO A 690 18.96 -29.04 44.95
CA PRO A 690 19.25 -30.02 43.87
C PRO A 690 19.27 -31.50 44.36
N GLU A 691 19.06 -32.49 43.44
CA GLU A 691 19.55 -33.91 43.35
C GLU A 691 19.74 -34.83 44.60
N PRO A 692 20.00 -36.18 44.53
CA PRO A 692 20.12 -37.11 43.39
C PRO A 692 19.40 -38.50 43.57
N ARG A 693 19.56 -39.39 42.57
CA ARG A 693 19.69 -40.89 42.62
C ARG A 693 18.66 -41.73 41.85
N LEU A 694 19.16 -42.29 40.74
CA LEU A 694 19.22 -43.73 40.38
C LEU A 694 18.08 -44.68 40.78
N ALA A 695 17.41 -45.25 39.77
CA ALA A 695 17.19 -46.69 39.50
C ALA A 695 15.99 -46.79 38.51
N ALA A 696 16.19 -47.14 37.24
CA ALA A 696 16.36 -48.49 36.67
C ALA A 696 15.10 -49.37 36.77
N LEU A 697 14.75 -49.95 35.60
CA LEU A 697 13.82 -51.09 35.35
C LEU A 697 12.33 -50.70 35.31
N ASP A 698 11.47 -51.19 34.41
CA ASP A 698 11.56 -52.35 33.53
C ASP A 698 10.53 -52.18 32.38
N VAL A 699 10.91 -52.62 31.18
CA VAL A 699 10.00 -53.01 30.08
C VAL A 699 9.99 -54.53 30.12
N PRO A 700 8.83 -55.23 30.13
CA PRO A 700 8.35 -55.90 28.89
C PRO A 700 6.81 -56.25 28.92
N PRO A 701 6.25 -57.07 28.00
CA PRO A 701 6.16 -56.86 26.55
C PRO A 701 4.86 -57.45 25.88
N LEU A 702 4.76 -57.34 24.54
CA LEU A 702 4.05 -58.23 23.57
C LEU A 702 2.48 -58.28 23.68
N THR A 703 1.63 -58.37 22.64
CA THR A 703 1.74 -58.92 21.27
C THR A 703 0.44 -58.72 20.45
N HIS A 704 0.57 -58.84 19.11
CA HIS A 704 -0.45 -59.10 18.07
C HIS A 704 -1.36 -57.92 17.69
N GLY A 705 -1.42 -57.39 16.47
CA GLY A 705 -1.05 -57.90 15.14
C GLY A 705 -2.30 -58.22 14.34
N ILE A 706 -2.61 -57.46 13.27
CA ILE A 706 -3.23 -57.91 12.02
C ILE A 706 -3.05 -56.81 10.95
N ARG A 707 -2.74 -57.29 9.73
CA ARG A 707 -2.41 -56.57 8.50
C ARG A 707 -3.65 -56.05 7.76
N LEU A 708 -3.47 -54.88 7.17
CA LEU A 708 -3.81 -54.42 5.80
C LEU A 708 -4.88 -55.18 5.00
N SER A 709 -5.92 -54.44 4.61
CA SER A 709 -6.66 -54.61 3.34
C SER A 709 -7.24 -53.26 2.90
N THR A 710 -6.75 -52.74 1.78
CA THR A 710 -7.37 -51.71 0.91
C THR A 710 -7.88 -52.40 -0.37
N PRO A 711 -8.61 -51.74 -1.30
CA PRO A 711 -9.39 -50.50 -1.26
C PRO A 711 -10.85 -50.69 -1.75
N ASP A 712 -11.76 -49.77 -1.44
CA ASP A 712 -12.69 -49.19 -2.44
C ASP A 712 -13.62 -48.14 -1.82
N SER A 713 -13.78 -47.03 -2.55
CA SER A 713 -14.85 -46.02 -2.44
C SER A 713 -14.99 -45.25 -1.12
N ALA A 714 -14.33 -44.09 -1.03
CA ALA A 714 -14.86 -42.86 -0.43
C ALA A 714 -13.84 -41.71 -0.61
N ASP A 715 -13.61 -41.31 -1.86
CA ASP A 715 -12.86 -40.10 -2.19
C ASP A 715 -13.86 -39.03 -2.65
N THR A 716 -14.59 -38.44 -1.70
CA THR A 716 -15.35 -37.21 -1.89
C THR A 716 -15.59 -36.59 -0.51
N LEU A 717 -15.11 -35.36 -0.31
CA LEU A 717 -15.23 -34.48 0.89
C LEU A 717 -13.96 -34.17 1.70
N CYS A 718 -12.76 -34.20 1.12
CA CYS A 718 -11.58 -33.53 1.72
C CYS A 718 -10.57 -32.98 0.69
N ARG A 719 -11.05 -32.34 -0.39
CA ARG A 719 -10.17 -31.62 -1.33
C ARG A 719 -10.75 -30.31 -1.88
N ALA A 720 -11.01 -29.37 -0.98
CA ALA A 720 -11.12 -27.95 -1.34
C ALA A 720 -10.77 -27.15 -0.08
N VAL A 721 -9.59 -26.52 -0.05
CA VAL A 721 -9.19 -25.33 0.75
C VAL A 721 -7.66 -25.13 0.82
N PHE A 722 -6.82 -26.05 0.30
CA PHE A 722 -5.37 -25.78 0.15
C PHE A 722 -4.85 -26.18 -1.23
N GLU A 723 -4.89 -25.24 -2.19
CA GLU A 723 -4.06 -25.16 -3.40
C GLU A 723 -4.52 -23.92 -4.22
N ASP A 724 -4.04 -22.70 -3.89
CA ASP A 724 -4.10 -21.56 -4.82
C ASP A 724 -3.08 -20.44 -4.52
N VAL A 725 -1.79 -20.78 -4.36
CA VAL A 725 -0.67 -19.87 -4.67
C VAL A 725 0.53 -20.71 -5.12
N ALA A 726 0.48 -21.26 -6.33
CA ALA A 726 1.67 -21.67 -7.10
C ALA A 726 1.26 -22.09 -8.51
N ASP A 727 0.95 -21.12 -9.38
CA ASP A 727 1.14 -21.29 -10.83
C ASP A 727 1.05 -19.93 -11.52
N ASP A 728 2.18 -19.20 -11.54
CA ASP A 728 2.37 -18.13 -12.51
C ASP A 728 3.86 -17.99 -12.86
N THR A 729 4.45 -19.06 -13.39
CA THR A 729 5.58 -18.97 -14.32
C THR A 729 5.85 -20.34 -14.94
N LEU A 730 5.27 -20.61 -16.12
CA LEU A 730 5.88 -21.34 -17.25
C LEU A 730 4.84 -21.65 -18.35
N ALA A 731 4.64 -20.72 -19.28
CA ALA A 731 4.02 -21.02 -20.57
C ALA A 731 4.57 -20.12 -21.69
N LEU A 732 5.86 -20.28 -22.02
CA LEU A 732 6.41 -19.90 -23.32
C LEU A 732 7.45 -20.95 -23.73
N ALA A 733 6.98 -22.08 -24.26
CA ALA A 733 7.59 -22.83 -25.36
C ALA A 733 7.05 -24.26 -25.40
N SER A 734 6.13 -24.56 -26.33
CA SER A 734 6.13 -25.87 -26.98
C SER A 734 5.36 -25.83 -28.31
N THR A 735 6.11 -25.76 -29.40
CA THR A 735 5.64 -26.17 -30.72
C THR A 735 6.51 -27.36 -31.17
N VAL A 736 5.96 -28.57 -30.98
CA VAL A 736 5.94 -29.70 -31.94
C VAL A 736 7.26 -30.41 -32.32
N ARG A 737 7.31 -31.68 -31.85
CA ARG A 737 7.80 -32.97 -32.45
C ARG A 737 9.31 -33.22 -32.66
N LEU A 738 9.79 -34.38 -32.18
CA LEU A 738 9.79 -35.65 -32.94
C LEU A 738 10.26 -36.84 -32.07
N ASP A 739 9.67 -38.00 -32.34
CA ASP A 739 9.89 -39.33 -31.76
C ASP A 739 11.31 -39.91 -31.95
N GLY A 740 11.72 -40.80 -31.04
CA GLY A 740 12.60 -41.93 -31.38
C GLY A 740 13.60 -42.37 -30.28
N PRO A 741 13.89 -43.69 -30.11
CA PRO A 741 14.01 -44.32 -28.80
C PRO A 741 15.44 -44.60 -28.32
N CYS A 742 15.58 -44.74 -27.00
CA CYS A 742 16.77 -45.24 -26.29
C CYS A 742 16.91 -46.77 -26.41
N PRO A 743 18.15 -47.30 -26.40
CA PRO A 743 18.42 -48.58 -25.75
C PRO A 743 19.58 -48.51 -24.72
N PRO A 744 19.75 -49.54 -23.86
CA PRO A 744 20.09 -49.35 -22.45
C PRO A 744 21.43 -50.04 -22.04
N PRO A 745 21.67 -50.42 -20.78
CA PRO A 745 22.56 -49.71 -19.86
C PRO A 745 23.84 -50.50 -19.49
N ARG A 746 24.89 -49.79 -19.04
CA ARG A 746 25.83 -50.26 -18.00
C ARG A 746 26.41 -49.07 -17.24
#